data_AF-A0A2V3HVN7-F1
#
_entry.id   AF-A0A2V3HVN7-F1
#
_cell.length_a   1.000
_cell.length_b   1.000
_cell.length_c   1.000
_cell.angle_alpha   90.00
_cell.angle_beta   90.00
_cell.angle_gamma   90.00
#
_symmetry.space_group_name_H-M   'P 1'
#
loop_
_entity.id
_entity.type
_entity.pdbx_description
1 polymer ?
#
loop_
_entity_poly.entity_id
_entity_poly.type
_entity_poly.pdbx_seq_one_letter_code
_entity_poly.pdbx_strand_id
1 'polypeptide(L)'
;MGRRASRTVVPPVVAVTVLFLLALVPTATAGGGTFATAEAVNNNDLPVTKSGSLSTSETWYKVEAYYGDRIIFDYDVSCNTWWPLIDTCEGQIKIFDENQNEIFSRNLYDGDGNGQESTTVTASAGTTGDPKTDIFRAGTQWIYVRLKDIDTAGDDGHDYTLNIGLNTNQRDQDTDGFTDDQDDCDTEEGTSTEDRQGCPDRDGDGWSDYGDSFPDEPTQWADSDGDSYGDNSAPAADPDGCPQYYGHSDQDRYGCRDTDGDGWSDPDPTAIWSSEPWSVADGADAFHLDATQWSDWDNDLFGDNWADEAWGEWRNDSGLGQWFENASTPDYCPRDWGSSTEDRYGCVDTDEDGWSNPDDGWTYYPWRCQNNGTDCADAFPHDETQWRDRDMDGFGDNPDGNSPDAFPDNPTQWLDSDGDGYGDNSESDYEGAWQSDNFSSDPTQWADFDEDGYGDNQSGNQPDACVNRAGSSYQDRHGCPDSDGDGWSNPDSGWLPHPSGFGDAFPEEPSQWHDVDGDGFGDNRSEGAWQPDSCPATWGESTRDRWGCPDSDGDGSSDPQPELGWLAHPMGLADAFPADPTQWWDADGDGFGDNQNIGATGPDRCKDDPGTSYADRHGCTDSDNDGYSDLGDRFPYDPSQWQDSDGDGFGDNNGGHQPDDCPFQEVSLGVSLIDRLGCPDSDRDGYSDEDDNWPAHPTGTADAFPKNRMQWKDTDGDGYGDNMLGSLRDDCPEVYGRSTVDKQGCP
;
A
#
# COMPACT_ATOMS: atom_id res chain seq x y z
N MET A 1 -2.70 -24.12 -35.70
CA MET A 1 -3.54 -24.11 -36.93
C MET A 1 -2.69 -24.50 -38.13
N GLY A 2 -2.91 -25.69 -38.70
CA GLY A 2 -2.18 -26.17 -39.89
C GLY A 2 -2.40 -27.66 -40.14
N ARG A 3 -3.62 -28.07 -40.54
CA ARG A 3 -3.94 -29.48 -40.81
C ARG A 3 -3.59 -29.88 -42.26
N ARG A 4 -2.69 -30.86 -42.42
CA ARG A 4 -2.57 -31.70 -43.62
C ARG A 4 -3.59 -32.84 -43.52
N ALA A 5 -4.29 -33.11 -44.62
CA ALA A 5 -5.25 -34.20 -44.75
C ALA A 5 -4.57 -35.45 -45.34
N SER A 6 -4.67 -36.58 -44.65
CA SER A 6 -4.35 -37.91 -45.17
C SER A 6 -5.53 -38.49 -45.94
N ARG A 7 -5.24 -39.17 -47.06
CA ARG A 7 -6.19 -39.84 -47.95
C ARG A 7 -6.03 -41.35 -47.74
N THR A 8 -7.13 -42.02 -47.38
CA THR A 8 -7.24 -43.48 -47.42
C THR A 8 -8.42 -43.86 -48.31
N VAL A 9 -8.17 -44.64 -49.38
CA VAL A 9 -9.21 -45.26 -50.21
C VAL A 9 -8.83 -46.72 -50.44
N VAL A 10 -9.75 -47.59 -50.03
CA VAL A 10 -9.75 -49.06 -49.98
C VAL A 10 -9.78 -49.70 -51.39
N PRO A 11 -9.17 -50.89 -51.63
CA PRO A 11 -9.32 -51.64 -52.88
C PRO A 11 -10.49 -52.64 -52.83
N PRO A 12 -11.02 -53.11 -53.99
CA PRO A 12 -12.29 -53.84 -54.03
C PRO A 12 -12.13 -55.36 -53.88
N VAL A 13 -13.09 -55.94 -53.17
CA VAL A 13 -13.34 -57.39 -53.04
C VAL A 13 -13.82 -57.98 -54.37
N VAL A 14 -13.12 -59.00 -54.89
CA VAL A 14 -13.53 -59.78 -56.06
C VAL A 14 -14.14 -61.10 -55.57
N ALA A 15 -15.45 -61.24 -55.75
CA ALA A 15 -16.17 -62.49 -55.50
C ALA A 15 -15.97 -63.47 -56.68
N VAL A 16 -15.43 -64.66 -56.40
CA VAL A 16 -15.35 -65.77 -57.37
C VAL A 16 -16.42 -66.80 -57.02
N THR A 17 -17.46 -66.86 -57.85
CA THR A 17 -18.48 -67.92 -57.84
C THR A 17 -17.93 -69.18 -58.51
N VAL A 18 -17.84 -70.28 -57.75
CA VAL A 18 -17.55 -71.64 -58.27
C VAL A 18 -18.84 -72.29 -58.78
N LEU A 19 -18.84 -72.69 -60.06
CA LEU A 19 -19.95 -73.38 -60.72
C LEU A 19 -19.57 -74.85 -60.95
N PHE A 20 -20.15 -75.77 -60.17
CA PHE A 20 -19.99 -77.22 -60.38
C PHE A 20 -20.84 -77.69 -61.57
N LEU A 21 -20.17 -78.23 -62.59
CA LEU A 21 -20.79 -78.89 -63.75
C LEU A 21 -20.53 -80.40 -63.66
N LEU A 22 -21.55 -81.15 -63.19
CA LEU A 22 -21.59 -82.61 -63.31
C LEU A 22 -21.79 -83.00 -64.78
N ALA A 23 -20.82 -83.71 -65.35
CA ALA A 23 -20.96 -84.38 -66.65
C ALA A 23 -20.99 -85.91 -66.44
N LEU A 24 -22.09 -86.52 -66.89
CA LEU A 24 -22.29 -87.96 -66.98
C LEU A 24 -21.29 -88.58 -67.97
N VAL A 25 -20.53 -89.58 -67.51
CA VAL A 25 -19.59 -90.35 -68.32
C VAL A 25 -20.33 -91.45 -69.10
N PRO A 26 -20.12 -91.59 -70.42
CA PRO A 26 -20.46 -92.82 -71.12
C PRO A 26 -19.36 -93.86 -70.91
N THR A 27 -19.73 -95.08 -70.56
CA THR A 27 -18.82 -96.23 -70.51
C THR A 27 -18.24 -96.50 -71.91
N ALA A 28 -16.94 -96.22 -72.09
CA ALA A 28 -16.20 -96.58 -73.28
C ALA A 28 -15.41 -97.86 -73.04
N THR A 29 -15.68 -98.85 -73.88
CA THR A 29 -14.89 -100.07 -74.09
C THR A 29 -13.44 -99.73 -74.45
N ALA A 30 -12.50 -100.43 -73.82
CA ALA A 30 -11.05 -100.29 -74.02
C ALA A 30 -10.64 -100.41 -75.49
N GLY A 31 -9.82 -99.47 -75.96
CA GLY A 31 -9.24 -99.47 -77.30
C GLY A 31 -8.28 -98.29 -77.54
N GLY A 32 -7.01 -98.44 -77.12
CA GLY A 32 -5.83 -97.68 -77.57
C GLY A 32 -5.65 -96.25 -77.05
N GLY A 33 -4.84 -96.08 -75.99
CA GLY A 33 -4.45 -94.75 -75.46
C GLY A 33 -3.03 -94.32 -75.88
N THR A 34 -2.73 -93.02 -75.77
CA THR A 34 -1.37 -92.42 -75.89
C THR A 34 -1.02 -91.66 -74.61
N PHE A 35 0.26 -91.29 -74.41
CA PHE A 35 0.70 -90.45 -73.28
C PHE A 35 -0.19 -89.20 -73.07
N ALA A 36 -0.61 -88.54 -74.16
CA ALA A 36 -1.46 -87.34 -74.12
C ALA A 36 -2.94 -87.62 -73.77
N THR A 37 -3.39 -88.86 -73.92
CA THR A 37 -4.78 -89.30 -73.65
C THR A 37 -4.85 -90.26 -72.47
N ALA A 38 -3.79 -90.29 -71.64
CA ALA A 38 -3.72 -91.11 -70.45
C ALA A 38 -4.91 -90.82 -69.52
N GLU A 39 -5.57 -91.89 -69.07
CA GLU A 39 -6.71 -91.78 -68.16
C GLU A 39 -6.25 -91.21 -66.82
N ALA A 40 -6.86 -90.11 -66.38
CA ALA A 40 -6.50 -89.48 -65.12
C ALA A 40 -7.01 -90.28 -63.91
N VAL A 41 -6.11 -90.47 -62.95
CA VAL A 41 -6.39 -90.97 -61.61
C VAL A 41 -5.95 -89.88 -60.66
N ASN A 42 -6.90 -89.09 -60.16
CA ASN A 42 -6.59 -87.97 -59.27
C ASN A 42 -6.27 -88.50 -57.87
N ASN A 43 -5.62 -87.68 -57.04
CA ASN A 43 -5.20 -88.05 -55.69
C ASN A 43 -6.37 -88.60 -54.84
N ASN A 44 -7.53 -87.93 -54.93
CA ASN A 44 -8.77 -88.29 -54.21
C ASN A 44 -9.46 -89.57 -54.70
N ASP A 45 -9.08 -90.09 -55.87
CA ASP A 45 -9.67 -91.30 -56.44
C ASP A 45 -8.95 -92.58 -55.96
N LEU A 46 -7.88 -92.45 -55.16
CA LEU A 46 -6.99 -93.53 -54.74
C LEU A 46 -7.32 -94.04 -53.32
N PRO A 47 -7.16 -95.34 -53.03
CA PRO A 47 -6.68 -96.39 -53.93
C PRO A 47 -7.73 -96.80 -54.97
N VAL A 48 -7.30 -97.09 -56.20
CA VAL A 48 -8.19 -97.50 -57.30
C VAL A 48 -7.69 -98.78 -57.97
N THR A 49 -8.62 -99.60 -58.43
CA THR A 49 -8.33 -100.75 -59.28
C THR A 49 -8.81 -100.48 -60.71
N LYS A 50 -7.91 -100.67 -61.69
CA LYS A 50 -8.21 -100.61 -63.12
C LYS A 50 -8.07 -102.01 -63.72
N SER A 51 -8.96 -102.39 -64.62
CA SER A 51 -8.88 -103.70 -65.29
C SER A 51 -9.29 -103.57 -66.76
N GLY A 52 -8.82 -104.50 -67.59
CA GLY A 52 -9.11 -104.52 -69.02
C GLY A 52 -8.41 -105.68 -69.72
N SER A 53 -8.51 -105.70 -71.04
CA SER A 53 -7.87 -106.72 -71.89
C SER A 53 -7.01 -106.05 -72.96
N LEU A 54 -5.85 -106.60 -73.28
CA LEU A 54 -4.89 -106.09 -74.25
C LEU A 54 -4.51 -107.21 -75.24
N SER A 55 -4.67 -106.99 -76.55
CA SER A 55 -4.36 -107.99 -77.60
C SER A 55 -3.65 -107.34 -78.80
N THR A 56 -2.41 -106.86 -78.63
CA THR A 56 -1.61 -105.93 -79.50
C THR A 56 -1.72 -104.41 -79.21
N SER A 57 -2.56 -103.98 -78.27
CA SER A 57 -2.72 -102.56 -77.88
C SER A 57 -1.96 -102.17 -76.59
N GLU A 58 -1.73 -100.87 -76.39
CA GLU A 58 -1.28 -100.30 -75.10
C GLU A 58 -2.35 -99.39 -74.48
N THR A 59 -2.29 -99.26 -73.16
CA THR A 59 -3.13 -98.33 -72.39
C THR A 59 -2.26 -97.49 -71.45
N TRP A 60 -2.73 -96.29 -71.14
CA TRP A 60 -2.01 -95.29 -70.36
C TRP A 60 -2.88 -94.72 -69.24
N TYR A 61 -2.32 -94.63 -68.05
CA TYR A 61 -2.89 -93.91 -66.90
C TYR A 61 -1.96 -92.76 -66.53
N LYS A 62 -2.52 -91.65 -66.06
CA LYS A 62 -1.74 -90.63 -65.36
C LYS A 62 -2.26 -90.49 -63.93
N VAL A 63 -1.38 -90.57 -62.95
CA VAL A 63 -1.72 -90.54 -61.53
C VAL A 63 -1.21 -89.22 -60.95
N GLU A 64 -2.07 -88.51 -60.24
CA GLU A 64 -1.70 -87.27 -59.55
C GLU A 64 -0.93 -87.58 -58.28
N ALA A 65 0.16 -86.84 -58.04
CA ALA A 65 1.04 -87.00 -56.89
C ALA A 65 1.77 -85.69 -56.59
N TYR A 66 2.17 -85.50 -55.32
CA TYR A 66 2.96 -84.35 -54.88
C TYR A 66 4.36 -84.78 -54.41
N TYR A 67 5.25 -83.82 -54.20
CA TYR A 67 6.54 -84.10 -53.56
C TYR A 67 6.27 -84.71 -52.17
N GLY A 68 7.02 -85.76 -51.83
CA GLY A 68 6.74 -86.54 -50.63
C GLY A 68 5.87 -87.80 -50.79
N ASP A 69 4.97 -87.84 -51.79
CA ASP A 69 4.01 -88.93 -51.97
C ASP A 69 4.70 -90.27 -52.35
N ARG A 70 4.15 -91.39 -51.89
CA ARG A 70 4.54 -92.74 -52.34
C ARG A 70 3.37 -93.46 -53.00
N ILE A 71 3.56 -93.81 -54.26
CA ILE A 71 2.54 -94.47 -55.10
C ILE A 71 2.95 -95.92 -55.32
N ILE A 72 2.00 -96.83 -55.15
CA ILE A 72 2.21 -98.27 -55.28
C ILE A 72 1.37 -98.76 -56.45
N PHE A 73 2.02 -99.43 -57.41
CA PHE A 73 1.41 -100.06 -58.56
C PHE A 73 1.53 -101.57 -58.45
N ASP A 74 0.42 -102.27 -58.26
CA ASP A 74 0.36 -103.73 -58.37
C ASP A 74 -0.26 -104.10 -59.72
N TYR A 75 0.56 -104.63 -60.62
CA TYR A 75 0.15 -105.01 -61.97
C TYR A 75 0.10 -106.53 -62.11
N ASP A 76 -1.12 -107.04 -62.28
CA ASP A 76 -1.45 -108.45 -62.47
C ASP A 76 -1.89 -108.71 -63.91
N VAL A 77 -1.40 -109.80 -64.49
CA VAL A 77 -1.68 -110.26 -65.86
C VAL A 77 -2.24 -111.68 -65.82
N SER A 78 -3.31 -111.97 -66.57
CA SER A 78 -3.94 -113.29 -66.65
C SER A 78 -4.44 -113.65 -68.05
N CYS A 79 -4.30 -114.91 -68.47
CA CYS A 79 -4.81 -115.42 -69.77
C CYS A 79 -5.63 -116.72 -69.64
N ASN A 80 -6.39 -117.05 -70.68
CA ASN A 80 -7.38 -118.14 -70.65
C ASN A 80 -6.88 -119.41 -71.38
N THR A 81 -6.42 -120.41 -70.62
CA THR A 81 -5.71 -121.59 -71.13
C THR A 81 -6.65 -122.76 -71.51
N TRP A 82 -7.06 -122.86 -72.79
CA TRP A 82 -7.97 -123.93 -73.27
C TRP A 82 -7.41 -124.87 -74.36
N TRP A 83 -6.09 -125.03 -74.48
CA TRP A 83 -5.48 -126.21 -75.14
C TRP A 83 -4.00 -126.37 -74.77
N PRO A 84 -3.52 -127.54 -74.27
CA PRO A 84 -2.16 -127.63 -73.77
C PRO A 84 -1.23 -127.97 -74.92
N LEU A 85 -0.52 -126.99 -75.50
CA LEU A 85 0.89 -127.17 -75.91
C LEU A 85 1.63 -125.95 -76.53
N ILE A 86 1.09 -124.72 -76.61
CA ILE A 86 1.86 -123.50 -76.96
C ILE A 86 1.04 -122.21 -76.74
N ASP A 87 0.94 -121.69 -75.51
CA ASP A 87 0.35 -120.35 -75.25
C ASP A 87 0.96 -119.78 -73.95
N THR A 88 1.49 -118.55 -73.95
CA THR A 88 2.16 -117.89 -72.80
C THR A 88 1.77 -116.41 -72.72
N CYS A 89 1.39 -115.91 -71.54
CA CYS A 89 1.06 -114.49 -71.34
C CYS A 89 2.31 -113.60 -71.32
N GLU A 90 2.31 -112.49 -72.05
CA GLU A 90 3.38 -111.49 -72.00
C GLU A 90 2.90 -110.04 -71.81
N GLY A 91 3.09 -109.50 -70.60
CA GLY A 91 2.74 -108.12 -70.25
C GLY A 91 3.95 -107.22 -70.04
N GLN A 92 3.78 -105.90 -70.15
CA GLN A 92 4.79 -104.91 -69.80
C GLN A 92 4.17 -103.73 -69.07
N ILE A 93 4.78 -103.35 -67.94
CA ILE A 93 4.52 -102.08 -67.26
C ILE A 93 5.72 -101.15 -67.42
N LYS A 94 5.45 -99.90 -67.81
CA LYS A 94 6.42 -98.81 -67.82
C LYS A 94 5.89 -97.59 -67.08
N ILE A 95 6.76 -96.87 -66.40
CA ILE A 95 6.45 -95.62 -65.71
C ILE A 95 7.29 -94.51 -66.32
N PHE A 96 6.68 -93.37 -66.58
CA PHE A 96 7.27 -92.18 -67.18
C PHE A 96 7.01 -90.95 -66.32
N ASP A 97 7.93 -89.98 -66.39
CA ASP A 97 7.69 -88.64 -65.84
C ASP A 97 6.78 -87.82 -66.79
N GLU A 98 6.41 -86.63 -66.36
CA GLU A 98 5.65 -85.65 -67.15
C GLU A 98 6.34 -85.20 -68.45
N ASN A 99 7.67 -85.39 -68.53
CA ASN A 99 8.50 -85.06 -69.69
C ASN A 99 8.68 -86.26 -70.65
N GLN A 100 7.96 -87.36 -70.45
CA GLN A 100 8.05 -88.62 -71.22
C GLN A 100 9.36 -89.38 -71.07
N ASN A 101 10.18 -89.09 -70.05
CA ASN A 101 11.34 -89.91 -69.75
C ASN A 101 10.89 -91.20 -69.10
N GLU A 102 11.34 -92.34 -69.63
CA GLU A 102 11.10 -93.65 -69.02
C GLU A 102 11.90 -93.76 -67.73
N ILE A 103 11.21 -93.98 -66.61
CA ILE A 103 11.82 -94.09 -65.29
C ILE A 103 11.88 -95.54 -64.83
N PHE A 104 10.86 -96.34 -65.18
CA PHE A 104 10.81 -97.75 -64.84
C PHE A 104 10.23 -98.55 -66.01
N SER A 105 10.73 -99.77 -66.21
CA SER A 105 10.18 -100.72 -67.16
C SER A 105 10.38 -102.14 -66.65
N ARG A 106 9.33 -102.97 -66.74
CA ARG A 106 9.39 -104.39 -66.47
C ARG A 106 8.49 -105.17 -67.42
N ASN A 107 9.03 -106.25 -67.96
CA ASN A 107 8.28 -107.24 -68.72
C ASN A 107 7.94 -108.40 -67.79
N LEU A 108 6.74 -108.93 -67.94
CA LEU A 108 6.21 -110.12 -67.29
C LEU A 108 6.06 -111.20 -68.36
N TYR A 109 6.56 -112.39 -68.06
CA TYR A 109 6.52 -113.54 -68.96
C TYR A 109 6.05 -114.75 -68.16
N ASP A 110 5.04 -115.45 -68.64
CA ASP A 110 4.58 -116.71 -68.04
C ASP A 110 5.59 -117.84 -68.28
N GLY A 111 6.57 -117.94 -67.39
CA GLY A 111 7.66 -118.90 -67.50
C GLY A 111 7.32 -120.31 -66.99
N ASP A 112 6.23 -120.46 -66.24
CA ASP A 112 5.83 -121.72 -65.60
C ASP A 112 4.55 -122.35 -66.22
N GLY A 113 3.88 -121.63 -67.11
CA GLY A 113 2.72 -122.05 -67.89
C GLY A 113 1.41 -122.04 -67.10
N ASN A 114 1.33 -121.28 -66.00
CA ASN A 114 0.17 -121.24 -65.12
C ASN A 114 -0.91 -120.22 -65.58
N GLY A 115 -0.60 -119.35 -66.55
CA GLY A 115 -1.49 -118.34 -67.10
C GLY A 115 -1.67 -117.07 -66.25
N GLN A 116 -0.84 -116.82 -65.24
CA GLN A 116 -0.88 -115.64 -64.35
C GLN A 116 0.52 -115.14 -63.94
N GLU A 117 0.76 -113.83 -64.06
CA GLU A 117 1.99 -113.18 -63.61
C GLU A 117 1.69 -111.83 -62.94
N SER A 118 2.47 -111.43 -61.95
CA SER A 118 2.26 -110.19 -61.17
C SER A 118 3.55 -109.47 -60.84
N THR A 119 3.52 -108.13 -60.78
CA THR A 119 4.62 -107.33 -60.20
C THR A 119 4.10 -106.13 -59.43
N THR A 120 4.75 -105.83 -58.30
CA THR A 120 4.56 -104.58 -57.56
C THR A 120 5.69 -103.61 -57.89
N VAL A 121 5.35 -102.34 -58.08
CA VAL A 121 6.29 -101.25 -58.27
C VAL A 121 5.89 -100.12 -57.33
N THR A 122 6.79 -99.73 -56.44
CA THR A 122 6.61 -98.54 -55.62
C THR A 122 7.42 -97.41 -56.23
N ALA A 123 6.77 -96.29 -56.49
CA ALA A 123 7.39 -95.06 -56.92
C ALA A 123 7.25 -94.02 -55.80
N SER A 124 8.35 -93.43 -55.33
CA SER A 124 8.35 -92.46 -54.22
C SER A 124 8.85 -91.08 -54.68
N ALA A 125 8.13 -90.00 -54.36
CA ALA A 125 8.46 -88.61 -54.69
C ALA A 125 9.45 -88.01 -53.71
N GLY A 126 10.75 -88.14 -54.03
CA GLY A 126 11.80 -87.36 -53.40
C GLY A 126 12.00 -87.57 -51.89
N THR A 127 11.66 -88.75 -51.33
CA THR A 127 11.65 -88.97 -49.86
C THR A 127 12.78 -89.86 -49.33
N THR A 128 13.59 -90.49 -50.18
CA THR A 128 14.55 -91.52 -49.75
C THR A 128 16.01 -91.19 -50.00
N GLY A 129 16.30 -90.20 -50.84
CA GLY A 129 17.63 -89.90 -51.38
C GLY A 129 18.21 -91.02 -52.27
N ASP A 130 17.48 -92.11 -52.51
CA ASP A 130 17.91 -93.22 -53.37
C ASP A 130 17.34 -93.02 -54.79
N PRO A 131 18.16 -92.68 -55.81
CA PRO A 131 17.69 -92.43 -57.17
C PRO A 131 17.03 -93.63 -57.86
N LYS A 132 17.01 -94.83 -57.24
CA LYS A 132 16.26 -95.99 -57.73
C LYS A 132 14.82 -96.07 -57.20
N THR A 133 14.50 -95.40 -56.09
CA THR A 133 13.16 -95.38 -55.49
C THR A 133 12.57 -93.96 -55.44
N ASP A 134 13.42 -92.95 -55.38
CA ASP A 134 13.13 -91.54 -55.62
C ASP A 134 13.08 -91.27 -57.11
N ILE A 135 11.91 -91.59 -57.64
CA ILE A 135 11.60 -91.54 -59.05
C ILE A 135 11.26 -90.10 -59.50
N PHE A 136 11.04 -89.15 -58.57
CA PHE A 136 10.46 -87.83 -58.86
C PHE A 136 11.20 -86.64 -58.24
N ARG A 137 10.83 -85.42 -58.67
CA ARG A 137 11.42 -84.13 -58.27
C ARG A 137 10.37 -83.21 -57.67
N ALA A 138 10.80 -82.21 -56.89
CA ALA A 138 9.95 -81.09 -56.46
C ALA A 138 9.20 -80.49 -57.65
N GLY A 139 7.89 -80.25 -57.50
CA GLY A 139 7.00 -79.76 -58.56
C GLY A 139 6.40 -80.82 -59.50
N THR A 140 6.65 -82.12 -59.30
CA THR A 140 5.98 -83.18 -60.08
C THR A 140 4.51 -83.28 -59.66
N GLN A 141 3.56 -83.06 -60.58
CA GLN A 141 2.11 -83.21 -60.30
C GLN A 141 1.51 -84.50 -60.90
N TRP A 142 2.06 -85.00 -62.01
CA TRP A 142 1.49 -86.15 -62.73
C TRP A 142 2.56 -87.18 -63.08
N ILE A 143 2.21 -88.45 -62.88
CA ILE A 143 3.06 -89.60 -63.22
C ILE A 143 2.34 -90.47 -64.23
N TYR A 144 3.04 -91.03 -65.21
CA TYR A 144 2.39 -91.71 -66.34
C TYR A 144 2.76 -93.19 -66.34
N VAL A 145 1.76 -94.06 -66.35
CA VAL A 145 1.93 -95.53 -66.38
C VAL A 145 1.40 -96.07 -67.68
N ARG A 146 2.24 -96.82 -68.40
CA ARG A 146 1.88 -97.53 -69.62
C ARG A 146 1.84 -99.03 -69.37
N LEU A 147 0.73 -99.65 -69.74
CA LEU A 147 0.58 -101.10 -69.79
C LEU A 147 0.49 -101.54 -71.25
N LYS A 148 1.24 -102.57 -71.63
CA LYS A 148 1.29 -103.04 -73.00
C LYS A 148 1.42 -104.56 -73.07
N ASP A 149 0.71 -105.15 -74.02
CA ASP A 149 0.94 -106.51 -74.49
C ASP A 149 2.14 -106.55 -75.46
N ILE A 150 3.09 -107.47 -75.22
CA ILE A 150 4.36 -107.52 -75.96
C ILE A 150 4.48 -108.73 -76.92
N ASP A 151 3.37 -109.40 -77.24
CA ASP A 151 3.19 -110.57 -78.15
C ASP A 151 4.50 -111.08 -78.78
N THR A 152 5.04 -112.15 -78.19
CA THR A 152 6.27 -112.77 -78.69
C THR A 152 6.02 -114.02 -79.52
N ALA A 153 4.81 -114.61 -79.50
CA ALA A 153 4.47 -115.80 -80.29
C ALA A 153 2.96 -116.15 -80.42
N GLY A 154 2.13 -115.32 -81.07
CA GLY A 154 0.90 -115.84 -81.69
C GLY A 154 -0.42 -115.09 -81.47
N ASP A 155 -0.43 -113.76 -81.38
CA ASP A 155 -1.65 -112.92 -81.29
C ASP A 155 -2.70 -113.43 -80.28
N ASP A 156 -2.23 -113.80 -79.08
CA ASP A 156 -3.01 -114.12 -77.89
C ASP A 156 -2.94 -112.94 -76.90
N GLY A 157 -4.06 -112.23 -76.69
CA GLY A 157 -4.10 -111.13 -75.72
C GLY A 157 -4.16 -111.59 -74.25
N HIS A 158 -3.90 -110.67 -73.31
CA HIS A 158 -4.05 -110.89 -71.88
C HIS A 158 -5.06 -109.94 -71.21
N ASP A 159 -5.69 -110.42 -70.13
CA ASP A 159 -6.44 -109.59 -69.19
C ASP A 159 -5.48 -109.02 -68.15
N TYR A 160 -5.67 -107.78 -67.71
CA TYR A 160 -4.89 -107.16 -66.66
C TYR A 160 -5.74 -106.60 -65.52
N THR A 161 -5.15 -106.55 -64.33
CA THR A 161 -5.62 -105.74 -63.20
C THR A 161 -4.45 -104.88 -62.71
N LEU A 162 -4.68 -103.58 -62.55
CA LEU A 162 -3.73 -102.61 -62.00
C LEU A 162 -4.35 -102.00 -60.74
N ASN A 163 -3.82 -102.34 -59.56
CA ASN A 163 -4.15 -101.64 -58.32
C ASN A 163 -3.17 -100.49 -58.12
N ILE A 164 -3.70 -99.31 -57.83
CA ILE A 164 -2.92 -98.09 -57.59
C ILE A 164 -3.24 -97.64 -56.16
N GLY A 165 -2.23 -97.60 -55.29
CA GLY A 165 -2.32 -97.09 -53.92
C GLY A 165 -1.46 -95.84 -53.74
N LEU A 166 -1.83 -95.00 -52.77
CA LEU A 166 -1.11 -93.77 -52.44
C LEU A 166 -0.91 -93.63 -50.93
N ASN A 167 0.26 -93.18 -50.54
CA ASN A 167 0.62 -92.82 -49.18
C ASN A 167 1.18 -91.39 -49.17
N THR A 168 0.61 -90.55 -48.32
CA THR A 168 0.82 -89.10 -48.30
C THR A 168 1.50 -88.63 -47.01
N ASN A 169 1.96 -89.55 -46.15
CA ASN A 169 2.50 -89.23 -44.81
C ASN A 169 3.85 -88.48 -44.82
N GLN A 170 4.43 -88.29 -46.00
CA GLN A 170 5.68 -87.58 -46.18
C GLN A 170 5.51 -86.46 -47.20
N ARG A 171 4.26 -86.13 -47.54
CA ARG A 171 3.92 -85.05 -48.46
C ARG A 171 4.43 -83.74 -47.88
N ASP A 172 5.04 -82.96 -48.76
CA ASP A 172 5.59 -81.64 -48.51
C ASP A 172 5.33 -80.89 -49.83
N GLN A 173 4.18 -80.23 -49.90
CA GLN A 173 3.61 -79.73 -51.15
C GLN A 173 4.30 -78.45 -51.65
N ASP A 174 4.75 -77.58 -50.76
CA ASP A 174 5.45 -76.34 -51.08
C ASP A 174 6.98 -76.44 -50.96
N THR A 175 7.51 -77.53 -50.40
CA THR A 175 8.92 -77.92 -50.40
C THR A 175 9.82 -77.09 -49.49
N ASP A 176 9.26 -76.54 -48.42
CA ASP A 176 9.99 -75.74 -47.43
C ASP A 176 10.69 -76.58 -46.35
N GLY A 177 10.38 -77.88 -46.30
CA GLY A 177 10.98 -78.86 -45.39
C GLY A 177 10.10 -79.25 -44.21
N PHE A 178 8.91 -78.69 -44.07
CA PHE A 178 7.85 -79.20 -43.20
C PHE A 178 6.92 -80.12 -44.01
N THR A 179 6.43 -81.20 -43.39
CA THR A 179 5.44 -82.06 -44.07
C THR A 179 4.05 -81.45 -43.93
N ASP A 180 3.13 -81.64 -44.88
CA ASP A 180 1.78 -81.06 -44.84
C ASP A 180 1.00 -81.35 -43.53
N ASP A 181 1.35 -82.41 -42.78
CA ASP A 181 0.74 -82.71 -41.48
C ASP A 181 1.38 -81.98 -40.28
N GLN A 182 2.51 -81.31 -40.52
CA GLN A 182 3.31 -80.50 -39.60
C GLN A 182 3.43 -79.03 -40.04
N ASP A 183 2.86 -78.69 -41.20
CA ASP A 183 2.93 -77.38 -41.82
C ASP A 183 1.54 -76.71 -41.77
N ASP A 184 1.46 -75.60 -41.05
CA ASP A 184 0.25 -74.78 -40.93
C ASP A 184 -0.03 -73.96 -42.21
N CYS A 185 0.97 -73.82 -43.08
CA CYS A 185 0.97 -73.14 -44.36
C CYS A 185 1.38 -74.07 -45.52
N ASP A 186 0.85 -75.30 -45.56
CA ASP A 186 1.12 -76.42 -46.50
C ASP A 186 1.18 -76.15 -48.03
N THR A 187 0.99 -74.90 -48.47
CA THR A 187 1.05 -74.46 -49.86
C THR A 187 1.89 -73.19 -50.09
N GLU A 188 2.49 -72.61 -49.04
CA GLU A 188 3.25 -71.35 -49.06
C GLU A 188 4.55 -71.48 -48.26
N GLU A 189 5.68 -71.55 -48.98
CA GLU A 189 7.00 -71.77 -48.37
C GLU A 189 7.28 -70.85 -47.17
N GLY A 190 7.66 -71.44 -46.04
CA GLY A 190 7.97 -70.71 -44.83
C GLY A 190 9.11 -71.29 -43.98
N THR A 191 9.44 -70.57 -42.91
CA THR A 191 10.49 -70.98 -41.96
C THR A 191 10.09 -70.85 -40.50
N SER A 192 8.87 -70.39 -40.22
CA SER A 192 8.38 -70.21 -38.85
C SER A 192 8.36 -71.52 -38.06
N THR A 193 8.67 -71.43 -36.77
CA THR A 193 8.74 -72.57 -35.83
C THR A 193 8.06 -72.34 -34.49
N GLU A 194 7.71 -71.11 -34.12
CA GLU A 194 7.22 -70.77 -32.78
C GLU A 194 5.68 -70.80 -32.66
N ASP A 195 4.94 -70.29 -33.66
CA ASP A 195 3.47 -70.22 -33.61
C ASP A 195 2.77 -71.01 -34.72
N ARG A 196 3.14 -70.77 -35.99
CA ARG A 196 2.59 -71.46 -37.15
C ARG A 196 3.70 -72.07 -37.97
N GLN A 197 3.91 -73.37 -37.76
CA GLN A 197 5.05 -74.08 -38.33
C GLN A 197 4.96 -74.10 -39.86
N GLY A 198 6.06 -73.81 -40.57
CA GLY A 198 6.09 -73.78 -42.03
C GLY A 198 5.45 -72.55 -42.69
N CYS A 199 5.03 -71.56 -41.91
CA CYS A 199 4.55 -70.29 -42.48
C CYS A 199 5.69 -69.29 -42.76
N PRO A 200 5.46 -68.30 -43.66
CA PRO A 200 6.42 -67.21 -43.92
C PRO A 200 6.85 -66.51 -42.63
N ASP A 201 8.16 -66.30 -42.50
CA ASP A 201 8.84 -65.64 -41.40
C ASP A 201 9.95 -64.77 -42.01
N ARG A 202 9.68 -63.47 -42.12
CA ARG A 202 10.49 -62.56 -42.95
C ARG A 202 11.77 -62.09 -42.27
N ASP A 203 11.77 -61.93 -40.96
CA ASP A 203 12.93 -61.48 -40.21
C ASP A 203 13.74 -62.64 -39.58
N GLY A 204 13.16 -63.85 -39.58
CA GLY A 204 13.82 -65.10 -39.21
C GLY A 204 13.89 -65.32 -37.71
N ASP A 205 13.00 -64.72 -36.92
CA ASP A 205 12.96 -64.85 -35.47
C ASP A 205 12.23 -66.12 -34.98
N GLY A 206 11.55 -66.81 -35.90
CA GLY A 206 10.80 -68.04 -35.68
C GLY A 206 9.29 -67.85 -35.57
N TRP A 207 8.77 -66.64 -35.42
CA TRP A 207 7.34 -66.33 -35.48
C TRP A 207 6.90 -66.10 -36.93
N SER A 208 5.69 -66.52 -37.27
CA SER A 208 5.16 -66.33 -38.61
C SER A 208 4.76 -64.86 -38.82
N ASP A 209 4.88 -64.33 -40.05
CA ASP A 209 4.43 -62.99 -40.45
C ASP A 209 2.97 -62.67 -40.05
N TYR A 210 2.15 -63.70 -39.80
CA TYR A 210 0.75 -63.58 -39.37
C TYR A 210 0.55 -63.56 -37.86
N GLY A 211 1.46 -64.15 -37.08
CA GLY A 211 1.46 -64.18 -35.62
C GLY A 211 2.42 -63.20 -34.98
N ASP A 212 3.32 -62.64 -35.79
CA ASP A 212 4.29 -61.63 -35.43
C ASP A 212 3.70 -60.22 -35.56
N SER A 213 3.79 -59.45 -34.47
CA SER A 213 3.35 -58.05 -34.42
C SER A 213 4.34 -57.09 -35.08
N PHE A 214 5.61 -57.49 -35.22
CA PHE A 214 6.70 -56.76 -35.88
C PHE A 214 7.44 -57.63 -36.92
N PRO A 215 6.81 -58.01 -38.05
CA PRO A 215 7.37 -58.94 -39.06
C PRO A 215 8.64 -58.52 -39.80
N ASP A 216 9.26 -57.40 -39.41
CA ASP A 216 10.48 -56.86 -40.00
C ASP A 216 11.55 -56.57 -38.93
N GLU A 217 11.32 -56.86 -37.64
CA GLU A 217 12.25 -56.60 -36.53
C GLU A 217 12.48 -57.88 -35.68
N PRO A 218 13.59 -58.62 -35.92
CA PRO A 218 13.79 -59.99 -35.43
C PRO A 218 14.00 -60.11 -33.91
N THR A 219 13.85 -59.02 -33.17
CA THR A 219 13.92 -59.00 -31.72
C THR A 219 12.57 -58.73 -31.06
N GLN A 220 11.54 -58.37 -31.83
CA GLN A 220 10.19 -58.08 -31.38
C GLN A 220 9.19 -58.94 -32.13
N TRP A 221 8.31 -59.64 -31.42
CA TRP A 221 7.26 -60.47 -32.05
C TRP A 221 5.87 -60.30 -31.43
N ALA A 222 5.78 -59.62 -30.28
CA ALA A 222 4.55 -59.43 -29.52
C ALA A 222 4.32 -57.96 -29.19
N ASP A 223 3.09 -57.50 -29.37
CA ASP A 223 2.57 -56.19 -28.97
C ASP A 223 1.21 -56.42 -28.28
N SER A 224 1.23 -56.53 -26.95
CA SER A 224 0.05 -56.96 -26.19
C SER A 224 -1.05 -55.90 -26.11
N ASP A 225 -0.70 -54.61 -26.19
CA ASP A 225 -1.64 -53.50 -26.05
C ASP A 225 -1.85 -52.67 -27.33
N GLY A 226 -1.06 -52.92 -28.36
CA GLY A 226 -1.22 -52.39 -29.71
C GLY A 226 -0.63 -51.00 -29.91
N ASP A 227 0.34 -50.60 -29.10
CA ASP A 227 0.93 -49.26 -29.09
C ASP A 227 2.14 -49.07 -30.02
N SER A 228 2.53 -50.15 -30.72
CA SER A 228 3.68 -50.20 -31.64
C SER A 228 5.04 -50.24 -30.97
N TYR A 229 5.12 -50.45 -29.66
CA TYR A 229 6.34 -50.87 -28.96
C TYR A 229 6.22 -52.34 -28.57
N GLY A 230 7.34 -53.07 -28.66
CA GLY A 230 7.29 -54.53 -28.54
C GLY A 230 7.52 -55.03 -27.12
N ASP A 231 6.74 -56.03 -26.70
CA ASP A 231 6.74 -56.61 -25.35
C ASP A 231 8.09 -57.25 -24.95
N ASN A 232 8.95 -57.59 -25.92
CA ASN A 232 10.17 -58.32 -25.63
C ASN A 232 11.17 -57.40 -24.96
N SER A 233 11.64 -57.78 -23.77
CA SER A 233 12.59 -56.98 -23.01
C SER A 233 13.96 -56.86 -23.70
N ALA A 234 14.71 -55.79 -23.36
CA ALA A 234 16.10 -55.59 -23.78
C ALA A 234 16.94 -56.89 -23.68
N PRO A 235 17.75 -57.24 -24.69
CA PRO A 235 18.34 -56.37 -25.71
C PRO A 235 17.52 -56.16 -26.99
N ALA A 236 16.21 -56.48 -26.99
CA ALA A 236 15.34 -56.18 -28.11
C ALA A 236 15.28 -54.67 -28.41
N ALA A 237 14.98 -54.33 -29.66
CA ALA A 237 14.80 -52.95 -30.11
C ALA A 237 13.54 -52.35 -29.50
N ASP A 238 13.64 -51.10 -29.03
CA ASP A 238 12.55 -50.28 -28.49
C ASP A 238 11.51 -51.07 -27.65
N PRO A 239 11.97 -51.75 -26.56
CA PRO A 239 11.12 -52.59 -25.76
C PRO A 239 10.12 -51.76 -24.97
N ASP A 240 8.87 -52.18 -24.97
CA ASP A 240 7.80 -51.51 -24.24
C ASP A 240 8.05 -51.59 -22.71
N GLY A 241 8.10 -50.41 -22.08
CA GLY A 241 8.22 -50.25 -20.63
C GLY A 241 6.92 -50.55 -19.88
N CYS A 242 5.79 -50.52 -20.59
CA CYS A 242 4.43 -50.73 -20.09
C CYS A 242 3.62 -51.74 -20.95
N PRO A 243 4.08 -53.01 -21.13
CA PRO A 243 3.55 -54.00 -22.10
C PRO A 243 2.07 -54.40 -22.02
N GLN A 244 1.29 -53.82 -21.11
CA GLN A 244 -0.12 -54.16 -20.90
C GLN A 244 -1.01 -52.92 -20.98
N TYR A 245 -0.42 -51.74 -21.17
CA TYR A 245 -1.07 -50.45 -21.05
C TYR A 245 -0.56 -49.48 -22.12
N TYR A 246 -1.32 -49.45 -23.21
CA TYR A 246 -1.11 -48.58 -24.36
C TYR A 246 -0.55 -47.20 -23.99
N GLY A 247 0.61 -46.88 -24.56
CA GLY A 247 1.32 -45.64 -24.35
C GLY A 247 1.80 -44.95 -25.63
N HIS A 248 2.45 -43.81 -25.45
CA HIS A 248 2.95 -42.97 -26.53
C HIS A 248 4.32 -42.35 -26.25
N SER A 249 4.89 -42.55 -25.06
CA SER A 249 6.19 -42.02 -24.72
C SER A 249 7.29 -42.61 -25.61
N ASP A 250 8.20 -41.75 -26.04
CA ASP A 250 9.27 -42.05 -27.00
C ASP A 250 10.64 -41.43 -26.65
N GLN A 251 10.75 -40.70 -25.53
CA GLN A 251 12.00 -40.09 -25.06
C GLN A 251 12.67 -40.88 -23.94
N ASP A 252 11.90 -41.55 -23.07
CA ASP A 252 12.38 -42.30 -21.92
C ASP A 252 11.98 -43.78 -21.96
N ARG A 253 10.85 -44.14 -21.33
CA ARG A 253 10.31 -45.49 -21.36
C ARG A 253 9.36 -45.58 -22.54
N TYR A 254 9.79 -46.26 -23.58
CA TYR A 254 8.95 -46.51 -24.75
C TYR A 254 7.62 -47.19 -24.37
N GLY A 255 6.52 -46.83 -25.04
CA GLY A 255 5.21 -47.49 -24.89
C GLY A 255 4.49 -47.25 -23.56
N CYS A 256 4.96 -46.28 -22.77
CA CYS A 256 4.30 -45.89 -21.55
C CYS A 256 3.36 -44.71 -21.74
N ARG A 257 2.45 -44.56 -20.79
CA ARG A 257 1.49 -43.46 -20.78
C ARG A 257 2.23 -42.12 -20.77
N ASP A 258 1.87 -41.25 -21.71
CA ASP A 258 2.30 -39.86 -21.82
C ASP A 258 1.02 -39.02 -21.98
N THR A 259 0.67 -38.25 -20.95
CA THR A 259 -0.61 -37.57 -20.86
C THR A 259 -0.66 -36.26 -21.66
N ASP A 260 0.45 -35.57 -21.84
CA ASP A 260 0.49 -34.27 -22.51
C ASP A 260 1.13 -34.29 -23.92
N GLY A 261 1.81 -35.38 -24.26
CA GLY A 261 2.29 -35.69 -25.61
C GLY A 261 3.65 -35.08 -25.94
N ASP A 262 4.50 -34.82 -24.94
CA ASP A 262 5.87 -34.34 -25.14
C ASP A 262 6.91 -35.45 -25.39
N GLY A 263 6.49 -36.71 -25.23
CA GLY A 263 7.28 -37.91 -25.42
C GLY A 263 7.90 -38.50 -24.15
N TRP A 264 7.81 -37.84 -22.99
CA TRP A 264 8.26 -38.38 -21.70
C TRP A 264 7.11 -39.10 -20.98
N SER A 265 7.42 -40.21 -20.31
CA SER A 265 6.39 -41.04 -19.67
C SER A 265 5.94 -40.47 -18.32
N ASP A 266 4.61 -40.49 -18.10
CA ASP A 266 3.97 -40.16 -16.82
C ASP A 266 4.65 -40.94 -15.67
N PRO A 267 4.77 -40.33 -14.48
CA PRO A 267 5.33 -41.00 -13.30
C PRO A 267 4.43 -42.16 -12.83
N ASP A 268 5.03 -43.35 -12.70
CA ASP A 268 4.44 -44.56 -12.12
C ASP A 268 5.24 -45.05 -10.89
N PRO A 269 5.25 -44.29 -9.78
CA PRO A 269 6.02 -44.65 -8.59
C PRO A 269 5.53 -45.94 -7.90
N THR A 270 4.41 -46.52 -8.36
CA THR A 270 3.78 -47.71 -7.77
C THR A 270 3.77 -48.92 -8.70
N ALA A 271 4.34 -48.81 -9.90
CA ALA A 271 4.34 -49.87 -10.92
C ALA A 271 2.92 -50.40 -11.21
N ILE A 272 1.95 -49.51 -11.38
CA ILE A 272 0.57 -49.88 -11.74
C ILE A 272 0.48 -50.23 -13.22
N TRP A 273 1.23 -49.51 -14.05
CA TRP A 273 1.24 -49.61 -15.51
C TRP A 273 2.51 -50.28 -16.03
N SER A 274 3.61 -50.25 -15.25
CA SER A 274 4.87 -50.88 -15.62
C SER A 274 5.25 -52.08 -14.74
N SER A 275 6.31 -52.78 -15.16
CA SER A 275 6.88 -53.92 -14.42
C SER A 275 7.65 -53.53 -13.15
N GLU A 276 8.22 -52.33 -13.12
CA GLU A 276 8.97 -51.76 -12.00
C GLU A 276 8.56 -50.29 -11.78
N PRO A 277 8.72 -49.74 -10.55
CA PRO A 277 8.42 -48.35 -10.26
C PRO A 277 9.24 -47.39 -11.12
N TRP A 278 8.61 -46.29 -11.54
CA TRP A 278 9.22 -45.21 -12.32
C TRP A 278 8.78 -43.87 -11.77
N SER A 279 9.62 -43.26 -10.95
CA SER A 279 9.35 -41.94 -10.38
C SER A 279 10.04 -40.84 -11.16
N VAL A 280 9.73 -39.57 -10.86
CA VAL A 280 10.46 -38.41 -11.41
C VAL A 280 11.97 -38.54 -11.16
N ALA A 281 12.37 -39.05 -9.99
CA ALA A 281 13.77 -39.29 -9.66
C ALA A 281 14.45 -40.38 -10.52
N ASP A 282 13.66 -41.25 -11.17
CA ASP A 282 14.16 -42.27 -12.09
C ASP A 282 14.21 -41.77 -13.55
N GLY A 283 13.65 -40.58 -13.82
CA GLY A 283 13.60 -39.96 -15.15
C GLY A 283 12.20 -39.86 -15.76
N ALA A 284 11.14 -40.09 -14.98
CA ALA A 284 9.76 -39.83 -15.41
C ALA A 284 9.50 -38.34 -15.59
N ASP A 285 8.49 -38.02 -16.38
CA ASP A 285 8.02 -36.66 -16.58
C ASP A 285 7.61 -35.99 -15.25
N ALA A 286 8.37 -34.97 -14.85
CA ALA A 286 8.09 -34.17 -13.67
C ALA A 286 6.76 -33.39 -13.78
N PHE A 287 6.33 -33.07 -15.00
CA PHE A 287 5.19 -32.22 -15.32
C PHE A 287 4.26 -32.83 -16.38
N HIS A 288 3.81 -34.08 -16.16
CA HIS A 288 2.88 -34.87 -17.01
C HIS A 288 1.55 -34.24 -17.52
N LEU A 289 1.31 -32.95 -17.27
CA LEU A 289 0.18 -32.17 -17.80
C LEU A 289 0.63 -30.92 -18.58
N ASP A 290 1.93 -30.68 -18.70
CA ASP A 290 2.55 -29.54 -19.36
C ASP A 290 3.66 -30.01 -20.31
N ALA A 291 3.26 -30.20 -21.58
CA ALA A 291 4.12 -30.68 -22.66
C ALA A 291 5.35 -29.79 -23.00
N THR A 292 5.58 -28.72 -22.23
CA THR A 292 6.75 -27.85 -22.36
C THR A 292 7.77 -28.05 -21.25
N GLN A 293 7.44 -28.80 -20.20
CA GLN A 293 8.25 -29.10 -19.03
C GLN A 293 8.26 -30.60 -18.76
N TRP A 294 9.42 -31.19 -18.47
CA TRP A 294 9.51 -32.63 -18.12
C TRP A 294 10.62 -32.95 -17.11
N SER A 295 11.44 -31.96 -16.75
CA SER A 295 12.57 -32.10 -15.83
C SER A 295 12.43 -31.08 -14.70
N ASP A 296 12.63 -31.56 -13.49
CA ASP A 296 12.68 -30.78 -12.24
C ASP A 296 13.85 -31.31 -11.40
N TRP A 297 14.99 -30.64 -11.46
CA TRP A 297 16.23 -31.17 -10.89
C TRP A 297 16.28 -31.10 -9.36
N ASP A 298 15.76 -30.02 -8.76
CA ASP A 298 15.80 -29.80 -7.31
C ASP A 298 14.46 -30.07 -6.61
N ASN A 299 13.43 -30.47 -7.35
CA ASN A 299 12.10 -30.89 -6.90
C ASN A 299 11.30 -29.75 -6.29
N ASP A 300 11.37 -28.57 -6.90
CA ASP A 300 10.68 -27.37 -6.44
C ASP A 300 9.41 -27.04 -7.23
N LEU A 301 9.07 -27.89 -8.22
CA LEU A 301 7.91 -27.79 -9.10
C LEU A 301 8.01 -26.64 -10.12
N PHE A 302 9.20 -26.11 -10.38
CA PHE A 302 9.49 -25.29 -11.54
C PHE A 302 10.31 -26.09 -12.55
N GLY A 303 10.02 -25.86 -13.83
CA GLY A 303 10.53 -26.74 -14.88
C GLY A 303 11.88 -26.27 -15.44
N ASP A 304 12.82 -27.21 -15.59
CA ASP A 304 14.18 -26.89 -16.05
C ASP A 304 14.24 -26.37 -17.49
N ASN A 305 13.24 -26.69 -18.32
CA ASN A 305 13.21 -26.26 -19.72
C ASN A 305 12.95 -24.76 -19.80
N TRP A 306 13.57 -24.11 -20.77
CA TRP A 306 13.55 -22.65 -20.83
C TRP A 306 13.28 -22.12 -22.24
N ALA A 307 12.64 -20.96 -22.31
CA ALA A 307 12.37 -20.24 -23.56
C ALA A 307 13.31 -19.06 -23.81
N ASP A 308 13.93 -18.51 -22.76
CA ASP A 308 14.78 -17.32 -22.88
C ASP A 308 16.10 -17.66 -23.62
N GLU A 309 16.28 -17.09 -24.81
CA GLU A 309 17.48 -17.27 -25.62
C GLU A 309 18.76 -16.83 -24.90
N ALA A 310 18.66 -15.88 -23.96
CA ALA A 310 19.80 -15.40 -23.18
C ALA A 310 20.44 -16.48 -22.29
N TRP A 311 19.67 -17.52 -21.92
CA TRP A 311 20.16 -18.61 -21.06
C TRP A 311 20.84 -19.74 -21.85
N GLY A 312 20.65 -19.76 -23.17
CA GLY A 312 21.08 -20.85 -24.04
C GLY A 312 22.60 -21.09 -24.06
N GLU A 313 23.43 -20.07 -23.80
CA GLU A 313 24.89 -20.23 -23.76
C GLU A 313 25.38 -20.97 -22.51
N TRP A 314 24.78 -20.76 -21.33
CA TRP A 314 25.20 -21.46 -20.10
C TRP A 314 24.44 -22.77 -19.84
N ARG A 315 23.17 -22.89 -20.26
CA ARG A 315 22.34 -24.04 -19.85
C ARG A 315 22.62 -25.27 -20.69
N ASN A 316 22.93 -25.08 -21.97
CA ASN A 316 23.25 -26.18 -22.87
C ASN A 316 24.48 -27.01 -22.44
N ASP A 317 25.42 -26.44 -21.66
CA ASP A 317 26.59 -27.18 -21.15
C ASP A 317 26.32 -27.84 -19.77
N SER A 318 25.18 -27.52 -19.15
CA SER A 318 24.84 -27.93 -17.78
C SER A 318 24.09 -29.27 -17.69
N GLY A 319 23.38 -29.65 -18.76
CA GLY A 319 22.51 -30.82 -18.77
C GLY A 319 21.24 -30.68 -17.94
N LEU A 320 20.84 -29.46 -17.58
CA LEU A 320 19.63 -29.13 -16.83
C LEU A 320 18.58 -28.63 -17.83
N GLY A 321 17.58 -29.46 -18.12
CA GLY A 321 16.55 -29.19 -19.12
C GLY A 321 17.06 -29.02 -20.56
N GLN A 322 16.19 -28.54 -21.44
CA GLN A 322 16.55 -28.09 -22.80
C GLN A 322 15.75 -26.86 -23.22
N TRP A 323 16.22 -26.15 -24.24
CA TRP A 323 15.49 -25.03 -24.79
C TRP A 323 14.20 -25.50 -25.47
N PHE A 324 13.07 -24.92 -25.09
CA PHE A 324 11.77 -25.17 -25.69
C PHE A 324 11.03 -23.85 -25.94
N GLU A 325 10.43 -23.73 -27.12
CA GLU A 325 9.73 -22.51 -27.51
C GLU A 325 8.48 -22.31 -26.63
N ASN A 326 8.45 -21.23 -25.85
CA ASN A 326 7.38 -20.92 -24.88
C ASN A 326 7.24 -21.92 -23.72
N ALA A 327 8.35 -22.45 -23.19
CA ALA A 327 8.36 -23.19 -21.94
C ALA A 327 7.58 -22.47 -20.82
N SER A 328 6.60 -23.15 -20.21
CA SER A 328 5.83 -22.61 -19.08
C SER A 328 6.66 -22.62 -17.81
N THR A 329 6.54 -21.57 -17.00
CA THR A 329 7.17 -21.49 -15.66
C THR A 329 8.60 -22.05 -15.58
N PRO A 330 9.55 -21.57 -16.43
CA PRO A 330 10.93 -22.02 -16.37
C PRO A 330 11.54 -21.69 -15.01
N ASP A 331 12.15 -22.68 -14.39
CA ASP A 331 12.95 -22.47 -13.19
C ASP A 331 14.19 -21.65 -13.55
N TYR A 332 14.42 -20.54 -12.84
CA TYR A 332 15.59 -19.68 -12.95
C TYR A 332 16.80 -20.23 -12.16
N CYS A 333 16.55 -20.98 -11.08
CA CYS A 333 17.51 -21.54 -10.14
C CYS A 333 17.46 -23.09 -10.04
N PRO A 334 17.65 -23.85 -11.15
CA PRO A 334 17.45 -25.31 -11.28
C PRO A 334 18.44 -26.22 -10.52
N ARG A 335 19.09 -25.69 -9.50
CA ARG A 335 19.99 -26.43 -8.62
C ARG A 335 19.68 -26.19 -7.15
N ASP A 336 18.89 -25.17 -6.86
CA ASP A 336 18.67 -24.60 -5.55
C ASP A 336 17.17 -24.46 -5.37
N TRP A 337 16.58 -25.45 -4.70
CA TRP A 337 15.15 -25.50 -4.39
C TRP A 337 14.61 -24.14 -3.97
N GLY A 338 13.58 -23.66 -4.68
CA GLY A 338 12.96 -22.36 -4.42
C GLY A 338 11.44 -22.37 -4.48
N SER A 339 10.86 -21.23 -4.14
CA SER A 339 9.41 -21.04 -4.14
C SER A 339 8.96 -19.69 -4.70
N SER A 340 9.90 -18.88 -5.19
CA SER A 340 9.58 -17.60 -5.83
C SER A 340 8.61 -17.79 -7.00
N THR A 341 7.65 -16.87 -7.11
CA THR A 341 6.59 -16.86 -8.14
C THR A 341 6.34 -15.50 -8.78
N GLU A 342 6.92 -14.41 -8.27
CA GLU A 342 6.67 -13.04 -8.77
C GLU A 342 7.82 -12.52 -9.66
N ASP A 343 9.04 -13.04 -9.48
CA ASP A 343 10.23 -12.65 -10.25
C ASP A 343 10.93 -13.85 -10.92
N ARG A 344 11.93 -14.43 -10.26
CA ARG A 344 12.71 -15.56 -10.74
C ARG A 344 12.10 -16.85 -10.21
N TYR A 345 11.12 -17.37 -10.96
CA TYR A 345 10.48 -18.65 -10.69
C TYR A 345 11.48 -19.73 -10.26
N GLY A 346 11.20 -20.44 -9.16
CA GLY A 346 12.05 -21.53 -8.63
C GLY A 346 13.31 -21.09 -7.89
N CYS A 347 13.50 -19.79 -7.65
CA CYS A 347 14.58 -19.33 -6.79
C CYS A 347 14.16 -19.27 -5.31
N VAL A 348 15.16 -19.36 -4.42
CA VAL A 348 14.98 -19.29 -2.96
C VAL A 348 14.22 -18.01 -2.58
N ASP A 349 13.13 -18.20 -1.84
CA ASP A 349 12.29 -17.18 -1.23
C ASP A 349 12.16 -17.57 0.25
N THR A 350 12.71 -16.75 1.14
CA THR A 350 12.89 -17.12 2.56
C THR A 350 11.70 -16.78 3.45
N ASP A 351 10.91 -15.80 3.08
CA ASP A 351 9.72 -15.36 3.82
C ASP A 351 8.40 -15.68 3.12
N GLU A 352 8.47 -16.36 1.97
CA GLU A 352 7.33 -16.93 1.24
C GLU A 352 6.36 -15.87 0.68
N ASP A 353 6.86 -14.68 0.34
CA ASP A 353 6.05 -13.59 -0.24
C ASP A 353 5.95 -13.64 -1.78
N GLY A 354 6.71 -14.55 -2.40
CA GLY A 354 6.76 -14.79 -3.83
C GLY A 354 7.95 -14.15 -4.54
N TRP A 355 8.74 -13.30 -3.89
CA TRP A 355 9.92 -12.65 -4.48
C TRP A 355 11.21 -13.38 -4.08
N SER A 356 12.13 -13.52 -5.04
CA SER A 356 13.36 -14.28 -4.79
C SER A 356 14.39 -13.48 -4.02
N ASN A 357 15.03 -14.13 -3.05
CA ASN A 357 16.16 -13.61 -2.29
C ASN A 357 17.28 -13.08 -3.21
N PRO A 358 18.08 -12.10 -2.75
CA PRO A 358 19.28 -11.67 -3.45
C PRO A 358 20.40 -12.73 -3.38
N ASP A 359 21.09 -12.95 -4.50
CA ASP A 359 22.23 -13.85 -4.65
C ASP A 359 23.36 -13.26 -5.54
N ASP A 360 24.37 -14.07 -5.87
CA ASP A 360 25.54 -13.69 -6.67
C ASP A 360 25.15 -13.33 -8.12
N GLY A 361 24.84 -12.04 -8.33
CA GLY A 361 24.46 -11.47 -9.63
C GLY A 361 23.01 -11.05 -9.71
N TRP A 362 22.17 -11.50 -8.77
CA TRP A 362 20.81 -11.04 -8.54
C TRP A 362 20.74 -10.25 -7.23
N THR A 363 20.99 -8.95 -7.30
CA THR A 363 20.95 -8.09 -6.11
C THR A 363 19.91 -7.00 -6.29
N TYR A 364 19.35 -6.52 -5.19
CA TYR A 364 18.44 -5.38 -5.22
C TYR A 364 19.14 -4.10 -5.72
N TYR A 365 18.68 -3.56 -6.85
CA TYR A 365 19.12 -2.28 -7.41
C TYR A 365 17.93 -1.50 -7.99
N PRO A 366 17.55 -0.33 -7.45
CA PRO A 366 16.32 0.36 -7.82
C PRO A 366 16.27 0.82 -9.27
N TRP A 367 17.41 1.24 -9.83
CA TRP A 367 17.48 1.65 -11.24
C TRP A 367 17.11 0.51 -12.21
N ARG A 368 17.25 -0.76 -11.78
CA ARG A 368 16.73 -1.93 -12.52
C ARG A 368 15.25 -2.16 -12.24
N CYS A 369 14.82 -2.09 -10.98
CA CYS A 369 13.43 -2.27 -10.55
C CYS A 369 12.45 -1.27 -11.22
N GLN A 370 12.88 -0.02 -11.42
CA GLN A 370 12.03 1.06 -11.94
C GLN A 370 11.61 0.91 -13.42
N ASN A 371 12.32 0.12 -14.23
CA ASN A 371 12.08 0.05 -15.68
C ASN A 371 11.22 -1.14 -16.14
N ASN A 372 11.05 -2.18 -15.32
CA ASN A 372 10.30 -3.39 -15.73
C ASN A 372 9.54 -4.12 -14.60
N GLY A 373 9.54 -3.61 -13.36
CA GLY A 373 8.67 -4.09 -12.27
C GLY A 373 9.06 -5.41 -11.60
N THR A 374 9.65 -6.37 -12.34
CA THR A 374 9.98 -7.72 -11.85
C THR A 374 11.46 -8.09 -12.00
N ASP A 375 12.33 -7.12 -12.32
CA ASP A 375 13.75 -7.37 -12.65
C ASP A 375 14.71 -7.01 -11.49
N CYS A 376 14.32 -7.36 -10.26
CA CYS A 376 15.19 -7.26 -9.09
C CYS A 376 14.76 -8.20 -7.97
N ALA A 377 15.75 -8.55 -7.14
CA ALA A 377 15.56 -9.38 -5.95
C ALA A 377 14.64 -8.72 -4.93
N ASP A 378 14.14 -9.53 -4.02
CA ASP A 378 13.48 -9.05 -2.82
C ASP A 378 14.40 -8.12 -2.00
N ALA A 379 13.89 -6.93 -1.67
CA ALA A 379 14.54 -5.95 -0.83
C ALA A 379 14.52 -6.33 0.67
N PHE A 380 13.53 -7.11 1.12
CA PHE A 380 13.37 -7.54 2.51
C PHE A 380 13.15 -9.07 2.64
N PRO A 381 14.18 -9.91 2.39
CA PRO A 381 14.09 -11.39 2.37
C PRO A 381 13.65 -12.12 3.65
N HIS A 382 13.25 -11.39 4.68
CA HIS A 382 12.86 -11.88 5.99
C HIS A 382 11.58 -11.20 6.51
N ASP A 383 10.86 -10.47 5.66
CA ASP A 383 9.60 -9.80 5.97
C ASP A 383 8.58 -10.08 4.87
N GLU A 384 7.74 -11.11 5.09
CA GLU A 384 6.70 -11.59 4.16
C GLU A 384 5.70 -10.52 3.66
N THR A 385 5.77 -9.32 4.20
CA THR A 385 4.88 -8.22 3.91
C THR A 385 5.53 -7.11 3.08
N GLN A 386 6.84 -7.19 2.78
CA GLN A 386 7.60 -6.18 2.06
C GLN A 386 8.56 -6.83 1.07
N TRP A 387 8.54 -6.41 -0.19
CA TRP A 387 9.46 -6.96 -1.22
C TRP A 387 10.28 -5.88 -1.96
N ARG A 388 9.99 -4.61 -1.71
CA ARG A 388 10.44 -3.50 -2.58
C ARG A 388 10.73 -2.23 -1.78
N ASP A 389 11.81 -1.53 -2.13
CA ASP A 389 12.31 -0.32 -1.47
C ASP A 389 12.88 0.65 -2.53
N ARG A 390 12.01 1.40 -3.20
CA ARG A 390 12.36 2.04 -4.48
C ARG A 390 13.40 3.16 -4.33
N ASP A 391 13.53 3.77 -3.17
CA ASP A 391 14.48 4.86 -2.94
C ASP A 391 15.69 4.48 -2.06
N MET A 392 15.70 3.26 -1.52
CA MET A 392 16.80 2.65 -0.75
C MET A 392 16.97 3.21 0.66
N ASP A 393 15.90 3.70 1.27
CA ASP A 393 15.96 4.18 2.64
C ASP A 393 15.79 3.07 3.70
N GLY A 394 15.45 1.86 3.26
CA GLY A 394 15.27 0.68 4.09
C GLY A 394 13.86 0.52 4.66
N PHE A 395 12.88 1.26 4.17
CA PHE A 395 11.45 1.09 4.44
C PHE A 395 10.75 0.54 3.20
N GLY A 396 9.72 -0.28 3.41
CA GLY A 396 9.14 -1.05 2.33
C GLY A 396 7.97 -0.34 1.65
N ASP A 397 7.98 -0.33 0.32
CA ASP A 397 6.99 0.32 -0.55
C ASP A 397 5.55 -0.20 -0.36
N ASN A 398 5.34 -1.39 0.23
CA ASN A 398 4.00 -1.95 0.39
C ASN A 398 3.29 -1.25 1.55
N PRO A 399 2.24 -0.45 1.31
CA PRO A 399 1.57 0.32 2.37
C PRO A 399 0.84 -0.54 3.39
N ASP A 400 0.50 -1.79 3.03
CA ASP A 400 -0.15 -2.75 3.92
C ASP A 400 0.86 -3.61 4.71
N GLY A 401 2.16 -3.43 4.47
CA GLY A 401 3.21 -4.22 5.11
C GLY A 401 3.69 -3.67 6.45
N ASN A 402 4.66 -4.36 7.05
CA ASN A 402 5.34 -3.91 8.25
C ASN A 402 6.24 -2.74 7.92
N SER A 403 6.28 -1.73 8.80
CA SER A 403 7.08 -0.50 8.62
C SER A 403 6.96 0.07 7.20
N PRO A 404 5.73 0.33 6.72
CA PRO A 404 5.52 0.76 5.34
C PRO A 404 6.10 2.15 5.14
N ASP A 405 6.70 2.36 3.97
CA ASP A 405 7.19 3.65 3.54
C ASP A 405 6.04 4.53 3.03
N ALA A 406 5.80 5.65 3.74
CA ALA A 406 4.82 6.65 3.34
C ALA A 406 5.26 7.46 2.10
N PHE A 407 6.55 7.49 1.77
CA PHE A 407 7.13 8.23 0.66
C PHE A 407 8.07 7.38 -0.22
N PRO A 408 7.53 6.42 -1.01
CA PRO A 408 8.31 5.46 -1.82
C PRO A 408 9.30 6.00 -2.88
N ASP A 409 9.45 7.31 -3.00
CA ASP A 409 10.32 7.98 -3.96
C ASP A 409 11.23 9.03 -3.30
N ASN A 410 11.14 9.23 -1.98
CA ASN A 410 11.91 10.21 -1.22
C ASN A 410 12.76 9.52 -0.13
N PRO A 411 14.06 9.27 -0.39
CA PRO A 411 14.90 8.45 0.49
C PRO A 411 15.26 9.10 1.83
N THR A 412 14.66 10.26 2.12
CA THR A 412 14.82 10.99 3.38
C THR A 412 13.55 10.94 4.24
N GLN A 413 12.43 10.43 3.71
CA GLN A 413 11.13 10.42 4.37
C GLN A 413 10.52 9.01 4.28
N TRP A 414 10.07 8.46 5.40
CA TRP A 414 9.37 7.16 5.41
C TRP A 414 8.13 7.13 6.30
N LEU A 415 7.95 8.13 7.17
CA LEU A 415 6.89 8.21 8.15
C LEU A 415 6.10 9.50 7.97
N ASP A 416 4.78 9.40 7.95
CA ASP A 416 3.82 10.51 7.92
C ASP A 416 2.78 10.25 9.03
N SER A 417 3.00 10.85 10.20
CA SER A 417 2.21 10.53 11.40
C SER A 417 0.77 11.05 11.36
N ASP A 418 0.50 12.12 10.63
CA ASP A 418 -0.82 12.76 10.59
C ASP A 418 -1.53 12.71 9.21
N GLY A 419 -0.81 12.29 8.17
CA GLY A 419 -1.34 11.99 6.85
C GLY A 419 -1.49 13.20 5.93
N ASP A 420 -0.72 14.27 6.15
CA ASP A 420 -0.80 15.49 5.36
C ASP A 420 0.10 15.48 4.11
N GLY A 421 0.96 14.46 3.98
CA GLY A 421 1.89 14.29 2.88
C GLY A 421 3.21 15.05 3.06
N TYR A 422 3.56 15.48 4.27
CA TYR A 422 4.91 15.87 4.66
C TYR A 422 5.46 14.84 5.66
N GLY A 423 6.76 14.57 5.56
CA GLY A 423 7.35 13.46 6.30
C GLY A 423 7.94 13.91 7.63
N ASP A 424 7.78 13.08 8.66
CA ASP A 424 8.22 13.36 10.04
C ASP A 424 9.74 13.53 10.17
N ASN A 425 10.52 13.05 9.19
CA ASN A 425 11.97 13.05 9.30
C ASN A 425 12.53 14.43 8.95
N SER A 426 13.34 14.97 9.84
CA SER A 426 13.94 16.30 9.71
C SER A 426 15.35 16.26 9.14
N GLU A 427 15.93 17.43 8.84
CA GLU A 427 17.37 17.58 8.53
C GLU A 427 18.29 16.98 9.62
N SER A 428 17.79 16.87 10.85
CA SER A 428 18.56 16.24 11.94
C SER A 428 18.63 14.71 11.84
N ASP A 429 17.68 14.10 11.12
CA ASP A 429 17.61 12.67 10.86
C ASP A 429 18.40 12.30 9.58
N TYR A 430 18.26 13.12 8.53
CA TYR A 430 18.96 12.95 7.25
C TYR A 430 19.43 14.29 6.65
N GLU A 431 20.73 14.40 6.37
CA GLU A 431 21.30 15.58 5.69
C GLU A 431 20.69 15.71 4.28
N GLY A 432 20.12 16.89 3.99
CA GLY A 432 19.39 17.13 2.73
C GLY A 432 17.95 16.63 2.70
N ALA A 433 17.36 16.30 3.86
CA ALA A 433 15.93 16.03 3.96
C ALA A 433 15.12 17.19 3.36
N TRP A 434 14.19 16.85 2.47
CA TRP A 434 13.23 17.78 1.88
C TRP A 434 11.84 17.19 2.07
N GLN A 435 10.82 18.06 2.11
CA GLN A 435 9.45 17.69 2.48
C GLN A 435 9.29 17.27 3.95
N SER A 436 10.18 17.76 4.83
CA SER A 436 10.06 17.57 6.28
C SER A 436 8.86 18.34 6.85
N ASP A 437 8.20 17.71 7.81
CA ASP A 437 7.08 18.24 8.57
C ASP A 437 7.57 18.79 9.93
N ASN A 438 7.36 20.10 10.16
CA ASN A 438 7.67 20.74 11.44
C ASN A 438 6.56 20.56 12.50
N PHE A 439 5.42 19.97 12.12
CA PHE A 439 4.21 19.78 12.90
C PHE A 439 3.57 18.39 12.70
N SER A 440 4.35 17.32 12.92
CA SER A 440 3.99 15.88 12.73
C SER A 440 2.76 15.30 13.45
N SER A 441 1.92 16.14 14.04
CA SER A 441 0.64 15.73 14.64
C SER A 441 -0.53 16.64 14.24
N ASP A 442 -0.28 17.65 13.40
CA ASP A 442 -1.25 18.62 12.94
C ASP A 442 -1.34 18.60 11.41
N PRO A 443 -2.29 17.84 10.83
CA PRO A 443 -2.34 17.61 9.39
C PRO A 443 -2.77 18.84 8.57
N THR A 444 -2.81 20.00 9.22
CA THR A 444 -3.15 21.28 8.60
C THR A 444 -1.96 22.23 8.53
N GLN A 445 -0.84 21.91 9.18
CA GLN A 445 0.39 22.69 9.19
C GLN A 445 1.59 21.77 8.97
N TRP A 446 2.58 22.20 8.20
CA TRP A 446 3.77 21.38 7.92
C TRP A 446 5.09 22.16 7.82
N ALA A 447 5.00 23.47 7.59
CA ALA A 447 6.14 24.36 7.41
C ALA A 447 6.11 25.47 8.45
N ASP A 448 7.29 25.84 8.94
CA ASP A 448 7.53 26.93 9.89
C ASP A 448 8.80 27.66 9.43
N PHE A 449 8.64 28.67 8.58
CA PHE A 449 9.79 29.26 7.90
C PHE A 449 10.68 30.10 8.84
N ASP A 450 10.12 30.67 9.90
CA ASP A 450 10.84 31.52 10.84
C ASP A 450 11.09 30.89 12.22
N GLU A 451 10.69 29.62 12.39
CA GLU A 451 10.97 28.75 13.54
C GLU A 451 10.33 29.24 14.84
N ASP A 452 9.13 29.82 14.77
CA ASP A 452 8.43 30.39 15.91
C ASP A 452 7.35 29.46 16.51
N GLY A 453 7.10 28.33 15.85
CA GLY A 453 6.14 27.32 16.27
C GLY A 453 4.72 27.55 15.77
N TYR A 454 4.48 28.49 14.86
CA TYR A 454 3.24 28.62 14.10
C TYR A 454 3.43 28.21 12.64
N GLY A 455 2.43 27.52 12.08
CA GLY A 455 2.57 26.97 10.75
C GLY A 455 2.24 27.95 9.63
N ASP A 456 3.05 27.94 8.57
CA ASP A 456 2.96 28.85 7.42
C ASP A 456 1.69 28.67 6.58
N ASN A 457 1.02 27.51 6.66
CA ASN A 457 -0.12 27.21 5.81
C ASN A 457 -1.33 28.03 6.27
N GLN A 458 -1.58 29.13 5.56
CA GLN A 458 -2.69 30.06 5.82
C GLN A 458 -4.10 29.44 5.79
N SER A 459 -4.25 28.22 5.23
CA SER A 459 -5.53 27.50 5.26
C SER A 459 -5.66 26.53 6.43
N GLY A 460 -4.59 26.33 7.21
CA GLY A 460 -4.56 25.46 8.37
C GLY A 460 -5.11 26.12 9.63
N ASN A 461 -5.03 25.39 10.75
CA ASN A 461 -5.38 25.95 12.05
C ASN A 461 -4.28 26.92 12.52
N GLN A 462 -4.68 27.97 13.25
CA GLN A 462 -3.76 28.95 13.86
C GLN A 462 -2.55 29.33 12.96
N PRO A 463 -2.79 29.70 11.69
CA PRO A 463 -1.69 29.91 10.78
C PRO A 463 -0.87 31.11 11.20
N ASP A 464 0.43 31.04 10.95
CA ASP A 464 1.33 32.14 11.18
C ASP A 464 0.95 33.32 10.27
N ALA A 465 0.51 34.42 10.87
CA ALA A 465 0.18 35.65 10.17
C ALA A 465 1.42 36.43 9.73
N CYS A 466 2.60 36.09 10.25
CA CYS A 466 3.86 36.79 10.11
C CYS A 466 5.04 36.01 9.50
N VAL A 467 4.86 34.78 9.00
CA VAL A 467 5.71 33.85 8.16
C VAL A 467 7.22 34.09 8.01
N ASN A 468 7.66 35.33 7.82
CA ASN A 468 9.07 35.71 7.65
C ASN A 468 9.65 36.43 8.88
N ARG A 469 8.93 36.49 9.99
CA ARG A 469 9.32 37.22 11.18
C ARG A 469 8.73 36.56 12.43
N ALA A 470 9.58 35.73 13.04
CA ALA A 470 9.29 35.02 14.26
C ALA A 470 8.63 35.90 15.32
N GLY A 471 7.59 35.34 15.91
CA GLY A 471 6.75 35.98 16.90
C GLY A 471 6.29 35.06 18.01
N SER A 472 5.49 35.62 18.92
CA SER A 472 4.93 34.86 20.05
C SER A 472 3.48 35.22 20.33
N SER A 473 2.87 36.13 19.56
CA SER A 473 1.47 36.47 19.74
C SER A 473 0.57 35.28 19.46
N TYR A 474 -0.50 35.18 20.23
CA TYR A 474 -1.42 34.04 20.21
C TYR A 474 -2.89 34.42 20.42
N GLN A 475 -3.20 35.70 20.67
CA GLN A 475 -4.57 36.17 20.87
C GLN A 475 -5.20 36.72 19.58
N ASP A 476 -4.40 37.36 18.71
CA ASP A 476 -4.85 37.97 17.46
C ASP A 476 -4.18 37.34 16.24
N ARG A 477 -3.04 37.88 15.80
CA ARG A 477 -2.27 37.40 14.67
C ARG A 477 -1.26 36.41 15.21
N HIS A 478 -1.57 35.12 15.13
CA HIS A 478 -0.65 34.06 15.57
C HIS A 478 0.71 34.19 14.86
N GLY A 479 1.81 33.95 15.58
CA GLY A 479 3.19 34.01 15.04
C GLY A 479 3.74 35.41 14.74
N CYS A 480 3.02 36.47 15.14
CA CYS A 480 3.52 37.83 14.99
C CYS A 480 4.35 38.28 16.22
N PRO A 481 5.27 39.25 16.01
CA PRO A 481 6.06 39.81 17.09
C PRO A 481 5.18 40.39 18.20
N ASP A 482 5.44 39.97 19.43
CA ASP A 482 4.82 40.43 20.67
C ASP A 482 5.97 40.80 21.61
N SER A 483 6.16 42.10 21.83
CA SER A 483 7.34 42.63 22.51
C SER A 483 7.29 42.45 24.03
N ASP A 484 6.10 42.38 24.62
CA ASP A 484 5.90 42.38 26.07
C ASP A 484 5.34 41.05 26.61
N GLY A 485 4.89 40.17 25.72
CA GLY A 485 4.52 38.79 25.99
C GLY A 485 3.10 38.62 26.50
N ASP A 486 2.22 39.60 26.29
CA ASP A 486 0.82 39.52 26.72
C ASP A 486 -0.08 38.68 25.80
N GLY A 487 0.44 38.34 24.61
CA GLY A 487 -0.20 37.53 23.59
C GLY A 487 -0.80 38.31 22.42
N TRP A 488 -0.82 39.63 22.43
CA TRP A 488 -1.28 40.47 21.33
C TRP A 488 -0.12 40.93 20.46
N SER A 489 -0.34 40.98 19.14
CA SER A 489 0.73 41.32 18.20
C SER A 489 1.00 42.82 18.16
N ASN A 490 2.30 43.17 18.13
CA ASN A 490 2.78 44.52 17.91
C ASN A 490 2.15 45.11 16.63
N PRO A 491 1.79 46.40 16.62
CA PRO A 491 1.22 47.04 15.46
C PRO A 491 2.27 47.25 14.35
N ASP A 492 1.80 47.22 13.10
CA ASP A 492 2.61 47.51 11.93
C ASP A 492 1.80 48.29 10.86
N SER A 493 2.39 48.50 9.68
CA SER A 493 1.74 49.28 8.61
C SER A 493 0.42 48.71 8.10
N GLY A 494 0.18 47.41 8.30
CA GLY A 494 -1.05 46.69 7.91
C GLY A 494 -1.96 46.34 9.09
N TRP A 495 -1.43 46.35 10.31
CA TRP A 495 -2.15 46.05 11.56
C TRP A 495 -1.97 47.22 12.54
N LEU A 496 -2.80 48.26 12.38
CA LEU A 496 -2.71 49.45 13.21
C LEU A 496 -3.20 49.15 14.64
N PRO A 497 -2.71 49.88 15.66
CA PRO A 497 -3.24 49.76 17.01
C PRO A 497 -4.62 50.40 17.12
N HIS A 498 -5.30 50.09 18.20
CA HIS A 498 -6.50 50.81 18.62
C HIS A 498 -6.24 52.34 18.69
N PRO A 499 -7.24 53.19 18.37
CA PRO A 499 -8.60 52.87 17.94
C PRO A 499 -8.74 52.60 16.43
N SER A 500 -7.64 52.68 15.66
CA SER A 500 -7.67 52.61 14.19
C SER A 500 -7.55 51.19 13.63
N GLY A 501 -7.16 50.23 14.45
CA GLY A 501 -7.08 48.82 14.13
C GLY A 501 -7.16 47.95 15.38
N PHE A 502 -6.57 46.76 15.32
CA PHE A 502 -6.68 45.72 16.36
C PHE A 502 -5.33 45.26 16.90
N GLY A 503 -4.23 45.90 16.46
CA GLY A 503 -2.92 45.64 17.04
C GLY A 503 -2.82 46.14 18.47
N ASP A 504 -1.85 45.61 19.17
CA ASP A 504 -1.54 46.00 20.54
C ASP A 504 -1.27 47.52 20.62
N ALA A 505 -2.09 48.23 21.39
CA ALA A 505 -1.95 49.67 21.61
C ALA A 505 -0.76 50.02 22.52
N PHE A 506 -0.29 49.09 23.36
CA PHE A 506 0.83 49.28 24.28
C PHE A 506 1.86 48.13 24.19
N PRO A 507 2.64 48.05 23.10
CA PRO A 507 3.59 46.94 22.82
C PRO A 507 4.73 46.72 23.83
N GLU A 508 4.78 47.47 24.92
CA GLU A 508 5.85 47.42 25.91
C GLU A 508 5.28 47.31 27.34
N GLU A 509 3.97 47.14 27.49
CA GLU A 509 3.27 47.09 28.78
C GLU A 509 2.32 45.87 28.84
N PRO A 510 2.78 44.73 29.40
CA PRO A 510 2.08 43.45 29.27
C PRO A 510 0.68 43.37 29.91
N SER A 511 0.27 44.43 30.59
CA SER A 511 -1.05 44.54 31.21
C SER A 511 -2.06 45.33 30.37
N GLN A 512 -1.62 46.00 29.30
CA GLN A 512 -2.42 46.86 28.44
C GLN A 512 -2.20 46.53 26.97
N TRP A 513 -3.28 46.43 26.21
CA TRP A 513 -3.22 46.17 24.77
C TRP A 513 -4.35 46.82 23.97
N HIS A 514 -5.30 47.46 24.67
CA HIS A 514 -6.54 47.98 24.11
C HIS A 514 -6.71 49.44 24.54
N ASP A 515 -7.06 50.32 23.61
CA ASP A 515 -7.26 51.76 23.83
C ASP A 515 -8.38 52.29 22.90
N VAL A 516 -9.62 52.16 23.36
CA VAL A 516 -10.81 52.42 22.53
C VAL A 516 -10.95 53.87 22.10
N ASP A 517 -10.50 54.84 22.89
CA ASP A 517 -10.62 56.26 22.56
C ASP A 517 -9.29 56.94 22.17
N GLY A 518 -8.16 56.24 22.30
CA GLY A 518 -6.86 56.66 21.82
C GLY A 518 -6.24 57.76 22.69
N ASP A 519 -6.55 57.79 23.98
CA ASP A 519 -6.06 58.80 24.91
C ASP A 519 -4.71 58.46 25.56
N GLY A 520 -4.22 57.23 25.32
CA GLY A 520 -2.94 56.75 25.84
C GLY A 520 -3.03 56.07 27.19
N PHE A 521 -4.23 55.79 27.70
CA PHE A 521 -4.47 54.92 28.85
C PHE A 521 -5.15 53.63 28.41
N GLY A 522 -4.65 52.48 28.85
CA GLY A 522 -5.17 51.20 28.38
C GLY A 522 -6.44 50.75 29.10
N ASP A 523 -7.39 50.17 28.36
CA ASP A 523 -8.72 49.80 28.87
C ASP A 523 -8.71 48.59 29.83
N ASN A 524 -7.61 47.82 29.86
CA ASN A 524 -7.59 46.52 30.52
C ASN A 524 -7.48 46.67 32.04
N ARG A 525 -8.48 46.14 32.77
CA ARG A 525 -8.60 46.28 34.24
C ARG A 525 -8.21 45.03 35.01
N SER A 526 -7.22 44.28 34.52
CA SER A 526 -6.70 43.12 35.25
C SER A 526 -6.11 43.55 36.60
N GLU A 527 -6.05 42.62 37.57
CA GLU A 527 -5.49 42.92 38.89
C GLU A 527 -4.00 43.27 38.73
N GLY A 528 -3.63 44.50 39.10
CA GLY A 528 -2.27 45.02 38.91
C GLY A 528 -1.99 45.64 37.55
N ALA A 529 -3.02 45.84 36.71
CA ALA A 529 -2.88 46.55 35.44
C ALA A 529 -2.25 47.94 35.63
N TRP A 530 -1.33 48.27 34.74
CA TRP A 530 -0.66 49.56 34.74
C TRP A 530 -1.62 50.63 34.20
N GLN A 531 -1.92 51.62 35.05
CA GLN A 531 -2.69 52.83 34.71
C GLN A 531 -3.95 52.57 33.84
N PRO A 532 -4.86 51.67 34.27
CA PRO A 532 -6.00 51.32 33.45
C PRO A 532 -6.97 52.48 33.32
N ASP A 533 -7.44 52.72 32.11
CA ASP A 533 -8.37 53.79 31.80
C ASP A 533 -9.67 53.59 32.59
N SER A 534 -9.97 54.62 33.37
CA SER A 534 -11.17 54.74 34.17
C SER A 534 -12.38 55.18 33.34
N CYS A 535 -12.16 55.69 32.13
CA CYS A 535 -13.11 56.23 31.17
C CYS A 535 -13.00 55.65 29.73
N PRO A 536 -13.07 54.30 29.52
CA PRO A 536 -12.68 53.58 28.28
C PRO A 536 -13.29 53.96 26.93
N ALA A 537 -14.15 54.97 26.87
CA ALA A 537 -14.80 55.40 25.62
C ALA A 537 -14.92 56.92 25.55
N THR A 538 -14.24 57.63 26.45
CA THR A 538 -14.29 59.08 26.60
C THR A 538 -12.90 59.58 26.88
N TRP A 539 -12.24 60.01 25.79
CA TRP A 539 -10.90 60.58 25.81
C TRP A 539 -10.67 61.53 26.98
N GLY A 540 -9.57 61.30 27.71
CA GLY A 540 -9.18 62.12 28.85
C GLY A 540 -7.68 62.12 29.11
N GLU A 541 -7.23 62.97 30.03
CA GLU A 541 -5.81 63.10 30.38
C GLU A 541 -5.58 63.10 31.91
N SER A 542 -6.61 62.82 32.71
CA SER A 542 -6.48 62.78 34.17
C SER A 542 -5.52 61.66 34.61
N THR A 543 -4.78 61.89 35.70
CA THR A 543 -3.72 60.98 36.19
C THR A 543 -3.67 60.83 37.71
N ARG A 544 -4.44 61.63 38.46
CA ARG A 544 -4.32 61.74 39.93
C ARG A 544 -5.27 60.81 40.68
N ASP A 545 -6.54 60.86 40.35
CA ASP A 545 -7.62 60.13 41.01
C ASP A 545 -8.14 58.98 40.14
N ARG A 546 -8.36 59.26 38.86
CA ARG A 546 -8.77 58.35 37.81
C ARG A 546 -7.85 58.57 36.62
N TRP A 547 -7.44 57.51 35.94
CA TRP A 547 -6.61 57.61 34.74
C TRP A 547 -7.51 57.71 33.50
N GLY A 548 -7.16 58.52 32.50
CA GLY A 548 -7.85 58.62 31.20
C GLY A 548 -9.24 59.27 31.22
N CYS A 549 -9.59 59.98 32.29
CA CYS A 549 -10.85 60.71 32.34
C CYS A 549 -10.69 62.18 31.94
N PRO A 550 -11.77 62.84 31.47
CA PRO A 550 -11.72 64.27 31.15
C PRO A 550 -11.17 65.09 32.33
N ASP A 551 -10.24 65.99 32.03
CA ASP A 551 -9.60 66.92 32.97
C ASP A 551 -9.60 68.30 32.29
N SER A 552 -10.54 69.17 32.68
CA SER A 552 -10.83 70.40 31.96
C SER A 552 -9.75 71.48 32.11
N ASP A 553 -9.00 71.48 33.22
CA ASP A 553 -8.00 72.50 33.50
C ASP A 553 -6.55 71.97 33.51
N GLY A 554 -6.37 70.65 33.47
CA GLY A 554 -5.10 69.97 33.25
C GLY A 554 -4.24 69.85 34.51
N ASP A 555 -4.83 69.84 35.70
CA ASP A 555 -4.09 69.65 36.95
C ASP A 555 -3.86 68.18 37.35
N GLY A 556 -4.38 67.27 36.54
CA GLY A 556 -4.31 65.83 36.66
C GLY A 556 -5.53 65.20 37.34
N SER A 557 -6.47 65.97 37.87
CA SER A 557 -7.67 65.46 38.56
C SER A 557 -8.84 65.38 37.59
N SER A 558 -9.63 64.31 37.66
CA SER A 558 -10.74 64.14 36.71
C SER A 558 -11.93 65.05 37.01
N ASP A 559 -12.56 65.58 35.95
CA ASP A 559 -13.79 66.35 36.04
C ASP A 559 -14.91 65.54 36.74
N PRO A 560 -15.69 66.17 37.63
CA PRO A 560 -16.82 65.51 38.25
C PRO A 560 -17.92 65.24 37.20
N GLN A 561 -18.41 64.01 37.17
CA GLN A 561 -19.56 63.58 36.39
C GLN A 561 -20.62 62.96 37.31
N PRO A 562 -21.51 63.78 37.90
CA PRO A 562 -22.52 63.32 38.85
C PRO A 562 -23.46 62.25 38.26
N GLU A 563 -23.72 62.30 36.96
CA GLU A 563 -24.56 61.33 36.24
C GLU A 563 -23.95 59.91 36.23
N LEU A 564 -22.62 59.81 36.28
CA LEU A 564 -21.86 58.56 36.36
C LEU A 564 -21.45 58.23 37.80
N GLY A 565 -21.83 59.07 38.77
CA GLY A 565 -21.48 58.92 40.18
C GLY A 565 -20.06 59.39 40.52
N TRP A 566 -19.39 60.13 39.64
CA TRP A 566 -18.09 60.74 39.93
C TRP A 566 -18.36 62.09 40.58
N LEU A 567 -18.41 62.07 41.90
CA LEU A 567 -18.64 63.25 42.70
C LEU A 567 -17.31 63.93 43.01
N ALA A 568 -17.32 65.25 43.04
CA ALA A 568 -16.23 66.06 43.56
C ALA A 568 -15.98 65.78 45.04
N HIS A 569 -14.77 66.08 45.53
CA HIS A 569 -14.48 66.11 46.96
C HIS A 569 -15.49 67.03 47.71
N PRO A 570 -15.90 66.72 48.95
CA PRO A 570 -15.58 65.54 49.78
C PRO A 570 -16.43 64.30 49.54
N MET A 571 -17.40 64.37 48.64
CA MET A 571 -18.31 63.24 48.39
C MET A 571 -17.72 62.19 47.44
N GLY A 572 -16.66 62.53 46.71
CA GLY A 572 -15.88 61.62 45.88
C GLY A 572 -14.44 62.10 45.73
N LEU A 573 -13.76 61.61 44.69
CA LEU A 573 -12.35 61.89 44.44
C LEU A 573 -12.12 62.79 43.21
N ALA A 574 -13.18 63.12 42.48
CA ALA A 574 -13.10 63.99 41.32
C ALA A 574 -12.79 65.43 41.76
N ASP A 575 -12.35 66.22 40.80
CA ASP A 575 -11.93 67.59 40.97
C ASP A 575 -13.07 68.46 41.56
N ALA A 576 -12.77 69.11 42.69
CA ALA A 576 -13.66 70.08 43.33
C ALA A 576 -13.70 71.45 42.62
N PHE A 577 -12.67 71.80 41.85
CA PHE A 577 -12.56 73.06 41.13
C PHE A 577 -12.13 72.85 39.65
N PRO A 578 -13.01 72.28 38.78
CA PRO A 578 -12.68 71.87 37.39
C PRO A 578 -12.28 72.98 36.39
N ALA A 579 -12.08 74.21 36.88
CA ALA A 579 -11.69 75.36 36.10
C ALA A 579 -10.50 76.11 36.72
N ASP A 580 -9.96 75.61 37.83
CA ASP A 580 -8.83 76.19 38.54
C ASP A 580 -7.70 75.16 38.63
N PRO A 581 -6.71 75.19 37.71
CA PRO A 581 -5.67 74.17 37.64
C PRO A 581 -4.68 74.21 38.82
N THR A 582 -4.95 75.07 39.80
CA THR A 582 -4.18 75.16 41.03
C THR A 582 -4.89 74.56 42.23
N GLN A 583 -6.15 74.15 42.13
CA GLN A 583 -6.94 73.59 43.21
C GLN A 583 -7.78 72.41 42.72
N TRP A 584 -7.68 71.26 43.38
CA TRP A 584 -8.46 70.06 42.98
C TRP A 584 -9.19 69.36 44.12
N TRP A 585 -8.83 69.68 45.37
CA TRP A 585 -9.23 68.94 46.56
C TRP A 585 -9.77 69.91 47.61
N ASP A 586 -10.91 69.59 48.22
CA ASP A 586 -11.65 70.44 49.17
C ASP A 586 -12.11 69.59 50.37
N ALA A 587 -11.21 69.36 51.33
CA ALA A 587 -11.36 68.31 52.34
C ALA A 587 -12.65 68.40 53.18
N ASP A 588 -13.06 69.60 53.54
CA ASP A 588 -14.23 69.87 54.37
C ASP A 588 -15.46 70.37 53.57
N GLY A 589 -15.30 70.68 52.29
CA GLY A 589 -16.38 71.03 51.37
C GLY A 589 -16.86 72.47 51.52
N ASP A 590 -16.01 73.38 51.98
CA ASP A 590 -16.35 74.78 52.23
C ASP A 590 -16.19 75.70 51.00
N GLY A 591 -15.63 75.15 49.91
CA GLY A 591 -15.42 75.86 48.65
C GLY A 591 -14.06 76.56 48.53
N PHE A 592 -13.11 76.29 49.42
CA PHE A 592 -11.71 76.69 49.30
C PHE A 592 -10.80 75.46 49.09
N GLY A 593 -9.87 75.56 48.14
CA GLY A 593 -9.04 74.41 47.78
C GLY A 593 -7.83 74.21 48.71
N ASP A 594 -7.49 72.96 48.99
CA ASP A 594 -6.46 72.58 49.97
C ASP A 594 -5.02 72.79 49.50
N ASN A 595 -4.78 72.97 48.21
CA ASN A 595 -3.43 73.02 47.66
C ASN A 595 -2.71 74.31 48.10
N GLN A 596 -1.66 74.16 48.92
CA GLN A 596 -0.89 75.28 49.48
C GLN A 596 0.27 75.72 48.59
N ASN A 597 0.38 75.23 47.36
CA ASN A 597 1.50 75.55 46.49
C ASN A 597 1.58 77.06 46.22
N ILE A 598 2.80 77.57 46.06
CA ILE A 598 3.04 78.98 45.74
C ILE A 598 2.35 79.30 44.41
N GLY A 599 1.40 80.23 44.44
CA GLY A 599 0.61 80.61 43.26
C GLY A 599 -0.75 79.93 43.17
N ALA A 600 -1.11 79.06 44.13
CA ALA A 600 -2.45 78.50 44.20
C ALA A 600 -3.50 79.58 44.52
N THR A 601 -4.63 79.51 43.84
CA THR A 601 -5.73 80.45 44.03
C THR A 601 -6.41 80.17 45.36
N GLY A 602 -6.48 81.20 46.22
CA GLY A 602 -7.25 81.19 47.46
C GLY A 602 -7.17 79.92 48.32
N PRO A 603 -5.97 79.44 48.69
CA PRO A 603 -5.81 78.16 49.35
C PRO A 603 -6.39 78.15 50.76
N ASP A 604 -7.13 77.11 51.10
CA ASP A 604 -7.77 76.94 52.39
C ASP A 604 -6.71 76.79 53.50
N ARG A 605 -6.77 77.68 54.49
CA ARG A 605 -5.85 77.72 55.63
C ARG A 605 -6.35 76.89 56.81
N CYS A 606 -7.56 76.34 56.72
CA CYS A 606 -8.25 75.60 57.76
C CYS A 606 -8.78 74.20 57.34
N LYS A 607 -8.63 73.74 56.10
CA LYS A 607 -8.64 72.36 55.55
C LYS A 607 -9.64 71.32 56.06
N ASP A 608 -9.60 71.06 57.37
CA ASP A 608 -10.43 70.06 58.04
C ASP A 608 -11.65 70.70 58.72
N ASP A 609 -11.70 72.03 58.82
CA ASP A 609 -12.68 72.81 59.55
C ASP A 609 -13.37 73.83 58.62
N PRO A 610 -14.63 73.57 58.20
CA PRO A 610 -15.26 74.36 57.14
C PRO A 610 -15.46 75.82 57.56
N GLY A 611 -15.10 76.73 56.66
CA GLY A 611 -15.10 78.16 56.90
C GLY A 611 -15.69 79.00 55.78
N THR A 612 -15.76 80.32 56.01
CA THR A 612 -16.25 81.28 55.01
C THR A 612 -15.37 82.52 54.88
N SER A 613 -14.31 82.66 55.70
CA SER A 613 -13.40 83.80 55.59
C SER A 613 -12.64 83.80 54.27
N TYR A 614 -12.40 84.99 53.72
CA TYR A 614 -11.70 85.18 52.44
C TYR A 614 -10.80 86.42 52.41
N ALA A 615 -10.81 87.27 53.44
CA ALA A 615 -10.06 88.52 53.46
C ALA A 615 -8.62 88.36 53.96
N ASP A 616 -8.40 87.50 54.95
CA ASP A 616 -7.10 87.29 55.62
C ASP A 616 -6.62 85.83 55.53
N ARG A 617 -7.46 84.88 55.96
CA ARG A 617 -7.19 83.44 56.00
C ARG A 617 -8.35 82.75 55.31
N HIS A 618 -8.15 82.29 54.09
CA HIS A 618 -9.22 81.68 53.31
C HIS A 618 -9.68 80.35 53.94
N GLY A 619 -10.97 80.04 53.90
CA GLY A 619 -11.56 78.77 54.37
C GLY A 619 -11.60 78.56 55.88
N CYS A 620 -11.39 79.61 56.68
CA CYS A 620 -11.50 79.53 58.13
C CYS A 620 -12.87 80.02 58.64
N THR A 621 -13.23 79.62 59.86
CA THR A 621 -14.46 80.09 60.51
C THR A 621 -14.49 81.61 60.58
N ASP A 622 -15.59 82.19 60.14
CA ASP A 622 -15.94 83.62 60.16
C ASP A 622 -17.34 83.72 60.78
N SER A 623 -17.40 84.11 62.05
CA SER A 623 -18.60 84.01 62.87
C SER A 623 -19.67 85.06 62.56
N ASP A 624 -19.31 86.20 61.98
CA ASP A 624 -20.24 87.29 61.65
C ASP A 624 -20.35 87.62 60.15
N ASN A 625 -19.59 86.92 59.31
CA ASN A 625 -19.58 86.95 57.86
C ASN A 625 -19.12 88.30 57.27
N ASP A 626 -18.14 88.97 57.90
CA ASP A 626 -17.55 90.19 57.36
C ASP A 626 -16.37 89.93 56.38
N GLY A 627 -15.93 88.68 56.30
CA GLY A 627 -14.88 88.19 55.43
C GLY A 627 -13.55 87.91 56.15
N TYR A 628 -13.36 88.37 57.37
CA TYR A 628 -12.17 88.09 58.18
C TYR A 628 -12.39 86.83 59.04
N SER A 629 -11.33 86.03 59.22
CA SER A 629 -11.42 84.83 60.06
C SER A 629 -11.50 85.19 61.54
N ASP A 630 -12.17 84.38 62.37
CA ASP A 630 -12.25 84.56 63.83
C ASP A 630 -10.86 84.70 64.50
N LEU A 631 -9.82 84.15 63.87
CA LEU A 631 -8.43 84.23 64.35
C LEU A 631 -7.70 85.52 63.93
N GLY A 632 -8.11 86.15 62.82
CA GLY A 632 -7.58 87.42 62.34
C GLY A 632 -8.42 88.63 62.71
N ASP A 633 -9.69 88.39 63.04
CA ASP A 633 -10.67 89.39 63.44
C ASP A 633 -10.56 89.72 64.94
N ARG A 634 -10.43 91.02 65.23
CA ARG A 634 -10.40 91.55 66.60
C ARG A 634 -11.79 91.64 67.24
N PHE A 635 -12.84 91.69 66.43
CA PHE A 635 -14.24 91.75 66.83
C PHE A 635 -15.09 90.66 66.12
N PRO A 636 -14.89 89.35 66.40
CA PRO A 636 -15.50 88.22 65.67
C PRO A 636 -17.04 88.10 65.68
N TYR A 637 -17.74 89.07 66.26
CA TYR A 637 -19.20 89.09 66.36
C TYR A 637 -19.78 90.47 66.00
N ASP A 638 -18.97 91.39 65.48
CA ASP A 638 -19.37 92.69 64.98
C ASP A 638 -18.96 92.81 63.50
N PRO A 639 -19.88 92.55 62.55
CA PRO A 639 -19.54 92.44 61.14
C PRO A 639 -19.19 93.79 60.47
N SER A 640 -19.04 94.84 61.29
CA SER A 640 -18.67 96.16 60.87
C SER A 640 -17.27 96.58 61.33
N GLN A 641 -16.59 95.76 62.15
CA GLN A 641 -15.25 96.01 62.68
C GLN A 641 -14.42 94.72 62.64
N TRP A 642 -13.19 94.77 62.13
CA TRP A 642 -12.32 93.58 62.06
C TRP A 642 -10.88 93.82 62.57
N GLN A 643 -10.48 95.09 62.68
CA GLN A 643 -9.12 95.51 63.01
C GLN A 643 -9.13 96.51 64.17
N ASP A 644 -8.16 96.37 65.06
CA ASP A 644 -7.89 97.25 66.21
C ASP A 644 -6.37 97.44 66.25
N SER A 645 -5.91 98.55 65.66
CA SER A 645 -4.50 98.78 65.36
C SER A 645 -3.66 99.19 66.56
N ASP A 646 -4.24 99.86 67.56
CA ASP A 646 -3.56 100.28 68.80
C ASP A 646 -4.01 99.51 70.06
N GLY A 647 -4.97 98.59 69.92
CA GLY A 647 -5.34 97.62 70.94
C GLY A 647 -6.22 98.19 72.05
N ASP A 648 -6.97 99.24 71.76
CA ASP A 648 -7.74 100.01 72.74
C ASP A 648 -9.17 99.47 72.97
N GLY A 649 -9.62 98.56 72.10
CA GLY A 649 -10.93 97.92 72.12
C GLY A 649 -12.01 98.61 71.27
N PHE A 650 -11.65 99.59 70.45
CA PHE A 650 -12.49 100.22 69.42
C PHE A 650 -11.97 99.87 68.03
N GLY A 651 -12.87 99.72 67.06
CA GLY A 651 -12.49 99.22 65.74
C GLY A 651 -12.09 100.34 64.78
N ASP A 652 -11.07 100.08 63.95
CA ASP A 652 -10.47 101.05 63.03
C ASP A 652 -11.43 101.50 61.90
N ASN A 653 -12.46 100.70 61.58
CA ASN A 653 -13.36 101.01 60.48
C ASN A 653 -14.32 102.13 60.88
N ASN A 654 -14.02 103.36 60.43
CA ASN A 654 -14.82 104.56 60.71
C ASN A 654 -16.31 104.45 60.29
N GLY A 655 -16.65 103.53 59.38
CA GLY A 655 -18.04 103.25 58.99
C GLY A 655 -18.78 102.26 59.89
N GLY A 656 -18.08 101.64 60.84
CA GLY A 656 -18.58 100.55 61.67
C GLY A 656 -19.28 101.01 62.95
N HIS A 657 -19.67 100.05 63.77
CA HIS A 657 -20.21 100.29 65.10
C HIS A 657 -19.08 100.74 66.03
N GLN A 658 -19.33 101.81 66.80
CA GLN A 658 -18.38 102.39 67.77
C GLN A 658 -16.94 102.48 67.21
N PRO A 659 -16.73 103.21 66.10
CA PRO A 659 -15.41 103.29 65.50
C PRO A 659 -14.47 104.08 66.41
N ASP A 660 -13.18 103.75 66.32
CA ASP A 660 -12.13 104.53 66.94
C ASP A 660 -11.93 105.86 66.18
N ASP A 661 -12.02 106.97 66.89
CA ASP A 661 -11.73 108.32 66.39
C ASP A 661 -10.21 108.60 66.34
N CYS A 662 -9.40 107.72 66.92
CA CYS A 662 -7.95 107.75 67.08
C CYS A 662 -7.23 106.41 66.79
N PRO A 663 -7.49 105.73 65.65
CA PRO A 663 -7.13 104.32 65.36
C PRO A 663 -5.63 103.93 65.41
N PHE A 664 -4.74 104.87 65.65
CA PHE A 664 -3.29 104.63 65.70
C PHE A 664 -2.63 105.29 66.91
N GLN A 665 -3.40 105.78 67.89
CA GLN A 665 -2.89 106.49 69.05
C GLN A 665 -2.86 105.60 70.28
N GLU A 666 -1.72 104.93 70.47
CA GLU A 666 -1.43 104.10 71.65
C GLU A 666 -1.87 104.72 73.00
N VAL A 667 -2.91 104.15 73.58
CA VAL A 667 -3.52 104.59 74.84
C VAL A 667 -2.92 103.87 76.06
N SER A 668 -1.87 104.45 76.65
CA SER A 668 -1.24 103.86 77.85
C SER A 668 -1.94 104.23 79.17
N LEU A 669 -2.64 105.37 79.21
CA LEU A 669 -3.18 105.96 80.44
C LEU A 669 -4.70 105.88 80.55
N GLY A 670 -5.46 105.73 79.46
CA GLY A 670 -6.92 105.65 79.42
C GLY A 670 -7.45 105.94 78.02
N VAL A 671 -8.69 105.54 77.76
CA VAL A 671 -9.43 105.79 76.51
C VAL A 671 -10.64 106.67 76.80
N SER A 672 -10.93 107.62 75.92
CA SER A 672 -12.18 108.38 75.98
C SER A 672 -13.36 107.50 75.59
N LEU A 673 -14.45 107.67 76.33
CA LEU A 673 -15.70 106.90 76.18
C LEU A 673 -16.92 107.80 75.93
N ILE A 674 -16.74 109.13 75.96
CA ILE A 674 -17.84 110.11 75.91
C ILE A 674 -17.81 110.93 74.64
N ASP A 675 -16.66 111.51 74.28
CA ASP A 675 -16.55 112.40 73.13
C ASP A 675 -15.93 111.70 71.92
N ARG A 676 -14.60 111.60 71.85
CA ARG A 676 -13.89 110.91 70.78
C ARG A 676 -13.54 109.50 71.24
N LEU A 677 -14.31 108.51 70.80
CA LEU A 677 -14.13 107.13 71.25
C LEU A 677 -12.74 106.64 70.86
N GLY A 678 -12.06 105.98 71.81
CA GLY A 678 -10.73 105.39 71.61
C GLY A 678 -9.54 106.36 71.70
N CYS A 679 -9.79 107.66 71.70
CA CYS A 679 -8.72 108.65 71.88
C CYS A 679 -8.11 108.66 73.29
N PRO A 680 -6.84 109.08 73.44
CA PRO A 680 -6.20 109.18 74.76
C PRO A 680 -6.98 110.04 75.76
N ASP A 681 -7.20 109.48 76.95
CA ASP A 681 -7.76 110.14 78.13
C ASP A 681 -6.79 109.92 79.30
N SER A 682 -5.98 110.94 79.60
CA SER A 682 -4.85 110.83 80.53
C SER A 682 -5.27 110.66 81.99
N ASP A 683 -6.48 111.07 82.38
CA ASP A 683 -6.92 111.04 83.77
C ASP A 683 -8.16 110.18 84.07
N ARG A 684 -8.79 109.65 83.00
CA ARG A 684 -9.88 108.66 83.00
C ARG A 684 -11.20 109.21 83.50
N ASP A 685 -11.55 110.44 83.13
CA ASP A 685 -12.88 110.98 83.38
C ASP A 685 -13.88 110.75 82.24
N GLY A 686 -13.38 110.27 81.10
CA GLY A 686 -14.13 109.87 79.92
C GLY A 686 -14.09 110.86 78.76
N TYR A 687 -13.46 112.02 78.91
CA TYR A 687 -13.23 112.99 77.84
C TYR A 687 -11.80 112.88 77.28
N SER A 688 -11.64 113.11 75.99
CA SER A 688 -10.33 113.02 75.33
C SER A 688 -9.42 114.19 75.65
N ASP A 689 -8.12 113.91 75.79
CA ASP A 689 -7.06 114.92 75.88
C ASP A 689 -7.09 115.85 74.64
N GLU A 690 -6.59 117.08 74.79
CA GLU A 690 -6.51 118.01 73.66
C GLU A 690 -5.43 117.61 72.64
N ASP A 691 -5.73 117.81 71.36
CA ASP A 691 -4.74 117.73 70.29
C ASP A 691 -4.87 118.91 69.31
N ASP A 692 -3.97 118.96 68.31
CA ASP A 692 -3.91 120.04 67.32
C ASP A 692 -5.24 120.23 66.55
N ASN A 693 -6.08 119.19 66.46
CA ASN A 693 -7.35 119.18 65.73
C ASN A 693 -8.58 119.18 66.65
N TRP A 694 -8.41 118.88 67.93
CA TRP A 694 -9.46 118.85 68.95
C TRP A 694 -9.01 119.65 70.19
N PRO A 695 -9.15 120.98 70.15
CA PRO A 695 -8.66 121.83 71.23
C PRO A 695 -9.52 121.72 72.50
N ALA A 696 -8.90 121.96 73.65
CA ALA A 696 -9.57 122.05 74.95
C ALA A 696 -10.64 123.17 75.02
N HIS A 697 -11.60 123.01 75.94
CA HIS A 697 -12.55 124.06 76.31
C HIS A 697 -11.83 125.34 76.78
N PRO A 698 -12.32 126.57 76.48
CA PRO A 698 -13.58 126.90 75.80
C PRO A 698 -13.50 126.97 74.27
N THR A 699 -12.33 126.78 73.67
CA THR A 699 -12.17 126.90 72.22
C THR A 699 -12.59 125.66 71.43
N GLY A 700 -12.57 124.48 72.08
CA GLY A 700 -13.15 123.25 71.57
C GLY A 700 -13.84 122.46 72.67
N THR A 701 -13.92 121.14 72.49
CA THR A 701 -14.67 120.24 73.37
C THR A 701 -13.80 119.21 74.09
N ALA A 702 -12.49 119.19 73.82
CA ALA A 702 -11.56 118.32 74.54
C ALA A 702 -11.47 118.71 76.02
N ASP A 703 -10.94 117.79 76.82
CA ASP A 703 -10.70 118.00 78.24
C ASP A 703 -9.79 119.21 78.48
N ALA A 704 -10.30 120.21 79.22
CA ALA A 704 -9.53 121.38 79.61
C ALA A 704 -8.54 121.12 80.76
N PHE A 705 -8.70 120.00 81.49
CA PHE A 705 -7.81 119.58 82.56
C PHE A 705 -7.42 118.09 82.47
N PRO A 706 -6.60 117.68 81.46
CA PRO A 706 -6.17 116.29 81.16
C PRO A 706 -5.47 115.49 82.27
N LYS A 707 -5.34 116.06 83.47
CA LYS A 707 -4.65 115.47 84.63
C LYS A 707 -5.51 115.52 85.89
N ASN A 708 -6.73 116.01 85.79
CA ASN A 708 -7.67 116.20 86.87
C ASN A 708 -9.02 115.60 86.53
N ARG A 709 -9.17 114.32 86.84
CA ARG A 709 -10.37 113.50 86.65
C ARG A 709 -11.73 114.06 87.12
N MET A 710 -11.70 115.16 87.88
CA MET A 710 -12.91 115.81 88.40
C MET A 710 -13.28 117.07 87.62
N GLN A 711 -12.45 117.53 86.69
CA GLN A 711 -12.65 118.77 85.95
C GLN A 711 -12.34 118.51 84.48
N TRP A 712 -13.28 118.80 83.58
CA TRP A 712 -13.05 118.61 82.14
C TRP A 712 -13.38 119.84 81.29
N LYS A 713 -13.94 120.88 81.90
CA LYS A 713 -14.53 122.02 81.21
C LYS A 713 -14.21 123.32 81.93
N ASP A 714 -13.77 124.34 81.20
CA ASP A 714 -13.43 125.68 81.71
C ASP A 714 -14.12 126.74 80.83
N THR A 715 -15.29 127.24 81.24
CA THR A 715 -16.14 128.06 80.36
C THR A 715 -15.65 129.47 80.11
N ASP A 716 -14.97 130.09 81.06
CA ASP A 716 -14.45 131.45 80.92
C ASP A 716 -12.92 131.50 80.65
N GLY A 717 -12.25 130.35 80.70
CA GLY A 717 -10.84 130.19 80.33
C GLY A 717 -9.89 130.74 81.40
N ASP A 718 -10.30 130.75 82.67
CA ASP A 718 -9.55 131.32 83.77
C ASP A 718 -8.58 130.34 84.46
N GLY A 719 -8.66 129.06 84.10
CA GLY A 719 -7.87 127.96 84.64
C GLY A 719 -8.52 127.26 85.84
N TYR A 720 -9.80 127.53 86.12
CA TYR A 720 -10.64 126.79 87.07
C TYR A 720 -11.80 126.12 86.34
N GLY A 721 -12.06 124.86 86.66
CA GLY A 721 -13.04 124.06 85.94
C GLY A 721 -14.46 124.23 86.48
N ASP A 722 -15.43 124.20 85.57
CA ASP A 722 -16.85 124.40 85.82
C ASP A 722 -17.46 123.37 86.77
N ASN A 723 -16.84 122.18 86.90
CA ASN A 723 -17.45 121.11 87.66
C ASN A 723 -17.40 121.45 89.16
N MET A 724 -18.53 121.27 89.85
CA MET A 724 -18.70 121.77 91.24
C MET A 724 -17.84 121.03 92.27
N LEU A 725 -17.16 119.95 91.90
CA LEU A 725 -16.42 119.07 92.79
C LEU A 725 -14.97 118.90 92.32
N GLY A 726 -14.03 118.80 93.26
CA GLY A 726 -12.61 118.59 92.97
C GLY A 726 -11.73 119.82 93.25
N SER A 727 -10.42 119.65 93.04
CA SER A 727 -9.46 120.77 93.05
C SER A 727 -9.62 121.60 91.78
N LEU A 728 -9.30 122.89 91.89
CA LEU A 728 -9.44 123.85 90.79
C LEU A 728 -10.88 124.05 90.31
N ARG A 729 -11.90 123.84 91.16
CA ARG A 729 -13.29 124.18 90.80
C ARG A 729 -13.46 125.69 90.67
N ASP A 730 -14.32 126.12 89.77
CA ASP A 730 -14.75 127.50 89.65
C ASP A 730 -16.09 127.71 90.38
N ASP A 731 -16.09 128.59 91.38
CA ASP A 731 -17.28 129.02 92.10
C ASP A 731 -18.07 130.10 91.30
N CYS A 732 -17.52 130.59 90.17
CA CYS A 732 -18.08 131.56 89.22
C CYS A 732 -17.90 131.17 87.71
N PRO A 733 -18.37 130.00 87.22
CA PRO A 733 -18.02 129.38 85.92
C PRO A 733 -18.21 130.20 84.62
N GLU A 734 -18.84 131.37 84.68
CA GLU A 734 -19.11 132.22 83.51
C GLU A 734 -18.35 133.56 83.58
N VAL A 735 -17.54 133.79 84.62
CA VAL A 735 -16.95 135.10 84.93
C VAL A 735 -15.49 134.97 85.33
N TYR A 736 -14.62 135.23 84.34
CA TYR A 736 -13.17 135.11 84.48
C TYR A 736 -12.63 135.66 85.80
N GLY A 737 -12.01 134.78 86.59
CA GLY A 737 -11.43 135.10 87.88
C GLY A 737 -10.04 134.53 88.09
N ARG A 738 -9.42 134.87 89.22
CA ARG A 738 -8.12 134.29 89.63
C ARG A 738 -8.03 134.05 91.13
N SER A 739 -9.15 134.19 91.86
CA SER A 739 -9.14 133.97 93.29
C SER A 739 -8.83 132.51 93.62
N THR A 740 -8.01 132.31 94.65
CA THR A 740 -7.43 131.01 95.04
C THR A 740 -7.78 130.61 96.48
N VAL A 741 -8.38 131.50 97.27
CA VAL A 741 -8.49 131.33 98.74
C VAL A 741 -9.93 131.19 99.23
N ASP A 742 -10.84 132.06 98.80
CA ASP A 742 -12.22 132.10 99.28
C ASP A 742 -13.20 131.52 98.24
N LYS A 743 -13.56 132.31 97.23
CA LYS A 743 -14.34 131.87 96.07
C LYS A 743 -13.38 131.60 94.93
N GLN A 744 -13.07 130.33 94.71
CA GLN A 744 -12.07 129.93 93.72
C GLN A 744 -12.61 130.23 92.31
N GLY A 745 -11.78 130.75 91.39
CA GLY A 745 -12.20 131.11 90.02
C GLY A 745 -13.08 132.37 89.88
N CYS A 746 -13.32 133.12 90.96
CA CYS A 746 -14.02 134.41 90.89
C CYS A 746 -13.05 135.63 90.77
N PRO A 747 -13.53 136.81 90.29
CA PRO A 747 -12.75 138.05 90.17
C PRO A 747 -12.07 138.59 91.44
#